data_AF-A0A1Y3NSK0-F1
#
_entry.id   AF-A0A1Y3NSK0-F1
#
_cell.length_a   1.000
_cell.length_b   1.000
_cell.length_c   1.000
_cell.angle_alpha   90.00
_cell.angle_beta   90.00
_cell.angle_gamma   90.00
#
_symmetry.space_group_name_H-M   'P 1'
#
loop_
_entity.id
_entity.type
_entity.pdbx_description
1 polymer ?
#
loop_
_entity_poly.entity_id
_entity_poly.type
_entity_poly.pdbx_seq_one_letter_code
_entity_poly.pdbx_strand_id
1 'polypeptide(L)'
;MPKKEYVTLIERQYSLFILANTLPIDVFYHRINNLDFTGALELAKRYDLDTDFVYQAQWLSNNVTEKTISEYLSKIKNNIWVIESCLDRIPLTPEDLLLLIEYGLKLTDIKNDVLNDPLFKSKKIRPIDSIKPNYNCDICFYRLFLLKYLDRLKTYEEIMNLGHTAELKEHFSFEFSKFRDANLVLQAMLYAVDEKFEELRILFNRHTEELLPYRMNILEYIPEAVNPNLYEFLLPEIENTPRYDISEEKEMESGEKKWISNPWRITPDWVESNNIKNVIQWEEDVPEDAEPFVNIRINEYPASSNTITQWYIDRAHSIEKNTGLIRNALDLIQLGINKNVPNLETIYEDLITLSSLAYDCFSIDGNNIFEIDLETLENLNEQEIVNLFMKETNSERIVDDVRNFVLPYLERLVQRWRRKNIYDNPMDLLTNYLKYIAKDHIEWCCLIMEASHPVLPIEQRIIKYDLLLSHLIVDCSYLNQEEKNLQFIRRMFNCIPALDSEMFKDMNEVLQQEIEELDDTIDRFDDHLASLELLEKYDICPPLGWFNEASGNSENQRSLLLKLTRKISTDVDLSKMTLSEMNNPKNKKYQEWETLWDDILTLREYGVLDDIPIKEIQADFISALLNGGQFALAKQTIFDKEENDYILPLSMIEKLVINASQEFFDNAESGSSNHGSMMLARECLQIIDLTPAIKEEMDLIDAVDILSQYKLKIKSKSDIPILPIQVRMCENRLEFIEKILQLDSNDYTKTGKLIDLSKKLLGQKFNIVEEAKVRVMIGNAAIDHKNFNFANEICKSIISINEDISEANDDIWKLFYRLATNPNYSSISSKIGLIGHALSVCPPERISDILIFSRKLEAEQ
;
A
#
# COMPACT_ATOMS: atom_id res chain seq x y z
N MET A 1 71.19 45.77 93.67
CA MET A 1 70.05 45.72 94.64
C MET A 1 69.35 47.07 94.54
N PRO A 2 68.01 47.14 94.37
CA PRO A 2 67.02 46.38 95.13
C PRO A 2 66.11 45.45 94.30
N LYS A 3 65.56 44.44 94.99
CA LYS A 3 64.52 43.51 94.52
C LYS A 3 63.20 44.25 94.35
N LYS A 4 62.51 44.04 93.22
CA LYS A 4 61.12 44.43 93.02
C LYS A 4 60.21 43.40 93.70
N GLU A 5 59.40 43.86 94.65
CA GLU A 5 58.34 43.09 95.27
C GLU A 5 57.17 42.93 94.29
N TYR A 6 56.74 41.69 94.07
CA TYR A 6 55.51 41.36 93.36
C TYR A 6 54.42 41.10 94.41
N VAL A 7 53.35 41.88 94.33
CA VAL A 7 52.15 41.69 95.16
C VAL A 7 51.32 40.57 94.53
N THR A 8 51.20 39.45 95.24
CA THR A 8 50.30 38.34 94.90
C THR A 8 48.86 38.71 95.25
N LEU A 9 48.04 38.94 94.22
CA LEU A 9 46.58 39.03 94.34
C LEU A 9 46.02 37.60 94.54
N ILE A 10 45.43 37.34 95.71
CA ILE A 10 44.74 36.09 96.02
C ILE A 10 43.29 36.24 95.56
N GLU A 11 42.94 35.67 94.40
CA GLU A 11 41.54 35.49 94.02
C GLU A 11 40.93 34.37 94.87
N ARG A 12 39.94 34.72 95.69
CA ARG A 12 39.15 33.74 96.45
C ARG A 12 37.92 33.36 95.63
N GLN A 13 37.85 32.13 95.17
CA GLN A 13 36.61 31.53 94.67
C GLN A 13 35.67 31.28 95.85
N TYR A 14 34.47 31.87 95.80
CA TYR A 14 33.39 31.61 96.75
C TYR A 14 32.36 30.71 96.07
N SER A 15 32.10 29.53 96.63
CA SER A 15 31.01 28.64 96.23
C SER A 15 29.87 28.77 97.23
N LEU A 16 28.67 29.12 96.76
CA LEU A 16 27.47 29.21 97.60
C LEU A 16 26.90 27.80 97.81
N PHE A 17 26.86 27.30 99.03
CA PHE A 17 26.20 26.02 99.36
C PHE A 17 24.76 26.30 99.82
N ILE A 18 23.77 25.84 99.05
CA ILE A 18 22.37 25.78 99.48
C ILE A 18 22.17 24.46 100.23
N LEU A 19 21.80 24.53 101.51
CA LEU A 19 21.30 23.39 102.29
C LEU A 19 19.80 23.25 102.03
N ALA A 20 19.44 22.50 100.98
CA ALA A 20 18.06 22.12 100.72
C ALA A 20 17.75 20.78 101.42
N ASN A 21 16.56 20.67 102.01
CA ASN A 21 16.05 19.41 102.56
C ASN A 21 15.58 18.51 101.40
N THR A 22 16.52 17.87 100.72
CA THR A 22 16.23 16.99 99.57
C THR A 22 15.74 15.64 100.06
N LEU A 23 14.65 15.13 99.50
CA LEU A 23 14.14 13.80 99.86
C LEU A 23 15.16 12.73 99.43
N PRO A 24 15.29 11.60 100.15
CA PRO A 24 16.20 10.52 99.77
C PRO A 24 15.99 10.02 98.33
N ILE A 25 14.75 10.11 97.82
CA ILE A 25 14.40 9.77 96.44
C ILE A 25 14.96 10.77 95.41
N ASP A 26 15.02 12.06 95.74
CA ASP A 26 15.61 13.09 94.86
C ASP A 26 17.13 12.89 94.76
N VAL A 27 17.78 12.55 95.89
CA VAL A 27 19.20 12.23 95.93
C VAL A 27 19.50 10.94 95.16
N PHE A 28 18.59 9.96 95.23
CA PHE A 28 18.68 8.70 94.48
C PHE A 28 18.64 8.94 92.96
N TYR A 29 17.63 9.65 92.44
CA TYR A 29 17.57 9.99 91.01
C TYR A 29 18.72 10.90 90.58
N HIS A 30 19.14 11.84 91.43
CA HIS A 30 20.32 12.66 91.16
C HIS A 30 21.61 11.84 91.05
N ARG A 31 21.79 10.79 91.86
CA ARG A 31 22.94 9.88 91.73
C ARG A 31 22.89 9.03 90.47
N ILE A 32 21.70 8.53 90.10
CA ILE A 32 21.48 7.82 88.84
C ILE A 32 21.86 8.71 87.65
N ASN A 33 21.37 9.96 87.64
CA ASN A 33 21.66 10.92 86.56
C ASN A 33 23.15 11.29 86.47
N ASN A 34 23.88 11.23 87.59
CA ASN A 34 25.33 11.46 87.63
C ASN A 34 26.16 10.18 87.43
N LEU A 35 25.53 9.05 87.06
CA LEU A 35 26.18 7.75 86.84
C LEU A 35 26.86 7.14 88.09
N ASP A 36 26.52 7.61 89.29
CA ASP A 36 26.97 6.99 90.56
C ASP A 36 26.02 5.84 90.95
N PHE A 37 26.12 4.74 90.21
CA PHE A 37 25.25 3.57 90.40
C PHE A 37 25.53 2.84 91.71
N THR A 38 26.78 2.80 92.16
CA THR A 38 27.16 2.19 93.45
C THR A 38 26.52 2.92 94.61
N GLY A 39 26.61 4.26 94.62
CA GLY A 39 25.99 5.10 95.63
C GLY A 39 24.47 5.10 95.54
N ALA A 40 23.88 4.91 94.35
CA ALA A 40 22.44 4.75 94.18
C ALA A 40 21.93 3.40 94.72
N LEU A 41 22.64 2.28 94.48
CA LEU A 41 22.30 0.96 95.04
C LEU A 41 22.36 0.93 96.58
N GLU A 42 23.36 1.60 97.17
CA GLU A 42 23.45 1.74 98.63
C GLU A 42 22.27 2.53 99.20
N LEU A 43 21.85 3.60 98.53
CA LEU A 43 20.67 4.38 98.92
C LEU A 43 19.37 3.57 98.75
N ALA A 44 19.23 2.83 97.65
CA ALA A 44 18.08 1.96 97.43
C ALA A 44 17.95 0.92 98.53
N LYS A 45 19.06 0.26 98.90
CA LYS A 45 19.08 -0.72 100.00
C LYS A 45 18.80 -0.08 101.36
N ARG A 46 19.22 1.17 101.58
CA ARG A 46 19.04 1.88 102.86
C ARG A 46 17.63 2.43 103.06
N TYR A 47 16.96 2.83 101.98
CA TYR A 47 15.65 3.49 102.01
C TYR A 47 14.53 2.68 101.34
N ASP A 48 14.78 1.40 101.04
CA ASP A 48 13.83 0.48 100.37
C ASP A 48 13.27 1.05 99.05
N LEU A 49 14.15 1.67 98.26
CA LEU A 49 13.81 2.20 96.93
C LEU A 49 13.99 1.11 95.87
N ASP A 50 13.24 1.20 94.79
CA ASP A 50 13.29 0.22 93.71
C ASP A 50 14.65 0.22 93.01
N THR A 51 15.32 -0.92 93.07
CA THR A 51 16.63 -1.14 92.44
C THR A 51 16.54 -1.21 90.92
N ASP A 52 15.36 -1.48 90.36
CA ASP A 52 15.15 -1.56 88.91
C ASP A 52 15.58 -0.27 88.23
N PHE A 53 15.26 0.91 88.77
CA PHE A 53 15.69 2.20 88.19
C PHE A 53 17.22 2.33 88.05
N VAL A 54 17.99 1.73 88.97
CA VAL A 54 19.46 1.75 88.88
C VAL A 54 19.94 0.80 87.79
N TYR A 55 19.41 -0.42 87.75
CA TYR A 55 19.78 -1.42 86.74
C TYR A 55 19.32 -1.03 85.33
N GLN A 56 18.15 -0.39 85.19
CA GLN A 56 17.65 0.21 83.95
C GLN A 56 18.61 1.29 83.42
N ALA A 57 19.07 2.19 84.30
CA ALA A 57 20.04 3.22 83.91
C ALA A 57 21.43 2.64 83.58
N GLN A 58 21.88 1.61 84.31
CA GLN A 58 23.10 0.86 83.97
C GLN A 58 22.99 0.16 82.61
N TRP A 59 21.83 -0.40 82.30
CA TRP A 59 21.57 -1.04 81.02
C TRP A 59 21.58 -0.04 79.86
N LEU A 60 20.87 1.08 79.99
CA LEU A 60 20.78 2.12 78.95
C LEU A 60 22.13 2.81 78.68
N SER A 61 23.02 2.87 79.67
CA SER A 61 24.34 3.52 79.57
C SER A 61 25.46 2.64 79.03
N ASN A 62 25.26 1.32 78.91
CA ASN A 62 26.30 0.37 78.48
C ASN A 62 25.87 -0.43 77.25
N ASN A 63 26.79 -0.75 76.34
CA ASN A 63 26.50 -1.57 75.16
C ASN A 63 25.94 -2.96 75.52
N VAL A 64 25.12 -3.50 74.62
CA VAL A 64 24.57 -4.86 74.74
C VAL A 64 25.69 -5.86 74.51
N THR A 65 25.90 -6.74 75.49
CA THR A 65 26.81 -7.89 75.44
C THR A 65 26.25 -8.96 76.38
N GLU A 66 26.68 -10.22 76.25
CA GLU A 66 26.30 -11.29 77.20
C GLU A 66 26.59 -10.89 78.67
N LYS A 67 27.69 -10.19 78.90
CA LYS A 67 28.07 -9.69 80.22
C LYS A 67 27.10 -8.65 80.76
N THR A 68 26.71 -7.66 79.96
CA THR A 68 25.79 -6.60 80.43
C THR A 68 24.36 -7.10 80.59
N ILE A 69 23.94 -8.11 79.81
CA ILE A 69 22.66 -8.80 80.01
C ILE A 69 22.65 -9.49 81.38
N SER A 70 23.69 -10.26 81.71
CA SER A 70 23.77 -10.96 83.00
C SER A 70 23.99 -10.02 84.19
N GLU A 71 24.77 -8.95 84.03
CA GLU A 71 25.10 -8.04 85.14
C GLU A 71 23.98 -7.04 85.47
N TYR A 72 23.17 -6.63 84.48
CA TYR A 72 22.16 -5.57 84.63
C TYR A 72 20.76 -6.05 84.28
N LEU A 73 20.52 -6.45 83.03
CA LEU A 73 19.18 -6.73 82.51
C LEU A 73 18.48 -7.87 83.29
N SER A 74 19.23 -8.93 83.63
CA SER A 74 18.70 -10.08 84.38
C SER A 74 18.36 -9.81 85.85
N LYS A 75 18.77 -8.65 86.41
CA LYS A 75 18.52 -8.27 87.80
C LYS A 75 17.28 -7.38 87.96
N ILE A 76 16.69 -6.93 86.85
CA ILE A 76 15.48 -6.11 86.82
C ILE A 76 14.27 -7.01 87.07
N LYS A 77 13.38 -6.61 87.99
CA LYS A 77 12.18 -7.39 88.36
C LYS A 77 11.01 -7.15 87.42
N ASN A 78 10.92 -5.97 86.81
CA ASN A 78 9.88 -5.65 85.83
C ASN A 78 10.11 -6.37 84.50
N ASN A 79 9.54 -7.57 84.36
CA ASN A 79 9.66 -8.41 83.16
C ASN A 79 9.16 -7.73 81.87
N ILE A 80 8.09 -6.93 81.94
CA ILE A 80 7.54 -6.23 80.77
C ILE A 80 8.57 -5.24 80.25
N TRP A 81 9.13 -4.42 81.13
CA TRP A 81 10.17 -3.45 80.76
C TRP A 81 11.42 -4.15 80.17
N VAL A 82 11.80 -5.30 80.74
CA VAL A 82 12.93 -6.10 80.21
C VAL A 82 12.64 -6.57 78.79
N ILE A 83 11.42 -7.06 78.52
CA ILE A 83 11.00 -7.53 77.20
C ILE A 83 10.91 -6.37 76.20
N GLU A 84 10.29 -5.25 76.58
CA GLU A 84 10.26 -4.01 75.78
C GLU A 84 11.68 -3.55 75.43
N SER A 85 12.59 -3.58 76.39
CA SER A 85 13.98 -3.25 76.11
C SER A 85 14.68 -4.26 75.19
N CYS A 86 14.27 -5.53 75.16
CA CYS A 86 14.80 -6.50 74.20
C CYS A 86 14.28 -6.24 72.77
N LEU A 87 13.10 -5.62 72.65
CA LEU A 87 12.48 -5.27 71.36
C LEU A 87 13.02 -3.95 70.81
N ASP A 88 13.08 -2.91 71.64
CA ASP A 88 13.39 -1.55 71.19
C ASP A 88 14.88 -1.35 70.90
N ARG A 89 15.74 -2.00 71.68
CA ARG A 89 17.18 -1.74 71.66
C ARG A 89 17.86 -2.47 70.49
N ILE A 90 18.55 -1.71 69.63
CA ILE A 90 19.32 -2.26 68.51
C ILE A 90 20.83 -2.10 68.78
N PRO A 91 21.57 -3.18 69.07
CA PRO A 91 23.02 -3.18 69.22
C PRO A 91 23.79 -2.81 67.95
N LEU A 92 25.09 -2.58 68.08
CA LEU A 92 25.98 -2.26 66.97
C LEU A 92 26.32 -3.47 66.09
N THR A 93 26.20 -4.68 66.62
CA THR A 93 26.54 -5.92 65.92
C THR A 93 25.31 -6.83 65.82
N PRO A 94 25.19 -7.63 64.74
CA PRO A 94 24.11 -8.60 64.62
C PRO A 94 24.21 -9.71 65.67
N GLU A 95 25.43 -10.10 66.09
CA GLU A 95 25.63 -11.11 67.12
C GLU A 95 25.07 -10.67 68.48
N ASP A 96 25.31 -9.41 68.88
CA ASP A 96 24.77 -8.86 70.12
C ASP A 96 23.24 -8.71 70.07
N LEU A 97 22.68 -8.39 68.89
CA LEU A 97 21.22 -8.34 68.71
C LEU A 97 20.59 -9.72 68.82
N LEU A 98 21.21 -10.74 68.22
CA LEU A 98 20.75 -12.12 68.34
C LEU A 98 20.71 -12.57 69.80
N LEU A 99 21.77 -12.28 70.58
CA LEU A 99 21.81 -12.57 72.02
C LEU A 99 20.66 -11.90 72.78
N LEU A 100 20.33 -10.66 72.43
CA LEU A 100 19.24 -9.90 73.06
C LEU A 100 17.86 -10.48 72.71
N ILE A 101 17.63 -10.80 71.44
CA ILE A 101 16.38 -11.42 70.98
C ILE A 101 16.19 -12.81 71.61
N GLU A 102 17.24 -13.63 71.65
CA GLU A 102 17.20 -14.94 72.30
C GLU A 102 16.90 -14.83 73.81
N TYR A 103 17.42 -13.80 74.47
CA TYR A 103 17.11 -13.53 75.87
C TYR A 103 15.62 -13.18 76.05
N GLY A 104 15.07 -12.31 75.21
CA GLY A 104 13.63 -12.00 75.19
C GLY A 104 12.76 -13.22 74.90
N LEU A 105 13.16 -14.08 73.95
CA LEU A 105 12.42 -15.31 73.61
C LEU A 105 12.41 -16.33 74.75
N LYS A 106 13.47 -16.37 75.57
CA LYS A 106 13.52 -17.21 76.78
C LYS A 106 12.57 -16.67 77.86
N LEU A 107 12.48 -15.36 78.03
CA LEU A 107 11.57 -14.74 79.02
C LEU A 107 10.09 -14.91 78.63
N THR A 108 9.80 -15.00 77.34
CA THR A 108 8.44 -15.14 76.81
C THR A 108 8.01 -16.60 76.55
N ASP A 109 8.82 -17.60 76.93
CA ASP A 109 8.48 -19.02 76.75
C ASP A 109 7.50 -19.53 77.83
N ILE A 110 6.30 -18.98 77.82
CA ILE A 110 5.22 -19.29 78.78
C ILE A 110 4.12 -20.15 78.15
N LYS A 111 4.47 -21.02 77.20
CA LYS A 111 3.54 -21.84 76.40
C LYS A 111 2.45 -22.51 77.23
N ASN A 112 2.83 -23.15 78.33
CA ASN A 112 1.89 -23.89 79.17
C ASN A 112 0.90 -22.96 79.88
N ASP A 113 1.32 -21.76 80.26
CA ASP A 113 0.48 -20.80 80.98
C ASP A 113 -0.55 -20.18 80.02
N VAL A 114 -0.11 -19.80 78.81
CA VAL A 114 -0.98 -19.27 77.75
C VAL A 114 -1.99 -20.32 77.29
N LEU A 115 -1.54 -21.54 76.98
CA LEU A 115 -2.44 -22.61 76.54
C LEU A 115 -3.42 -23.04 77.64
N ASN A 116 -3.08 -22.79 78.92
CA ASN A 116 -3.97 -23.08 80.03
C ASN A 116 -4.98 -22.00 80.36
N ASP A 117 -4.77 -20.78 79.87
CA ASP A 117 -5.61 -19.62 80.11
C ASP A 117 -6.99 -19.80 79.43
N PRO A 118 -8.10 -19.58 80.18
CA PRO A 118 -9.46 -19.65 79.64
C PRO A 118 -9.73 -18.74 78.43
N LEU A 119 -8.97 -17.66 78.25
CA LEU A 119 -9.08 -16.78 77.08
C LEU A 119 -8.68 -17.50 75.79
N PHE A 120 -7.57 -18.25 75.80
CA PHE A 120 -7.03 -18.94 74.63
C PHE A 120 -7.60 -20.36 74.45
N LYS A 121 -8.22 -20.96 75.48
CA LYS A 121 -8.88 -22.28 75.40
C LYS A 121 -10.26 -22.29 74.72
N SER A 122 -10.93 -21.14 74.62
CA SER A 122 -12.33 -21.09 74.18
C SER A 122 -12.47 -21.11 72.66
N LYS A 123 -13.13 -22.13 72.10
CA LYS A 123 -13.49 -22.19 70.66
C LYS A 123 -14.65 -21.26 70.26
N LYS A 124 -15.21 -20.47 71.19
CA LYS A 124 -16.32 -19.54 70.91
C LYS A 124 -15.75 -18.15 70.64
N ILE A 125 -15.97 -17.63 69.44
CA ILE A 125 -15.70 -16.24 69.06
C ILE A 125 -16.43 -15.33 70.05
N ARG A 126 -15.69 -14.55 70.83
CA ARG A 126 -16.27 -13.55 71.75
C ARG A 126 -16.32 -12.19 71.05
N PRO A 127 -17.36 -11.37 71.30
CA PRO A 127 -17.47 -10.04 70.70
C PRO A 127 -16.30 -9.12 71.12
N ILE A 128 -15.80 -8.36 70.14
CA ILE A 128 -14.58 -7.54 70.12
C ILE A 128 -14.43 -6.61 71.35
N ASP A 129 -15.52 -6.07 71.88
CA ASP A 129 -15.48 -5.06 72.95
C ASP A 129 -15.35 -5.62 74.38
N SER A 130 -15.21 -6.94 74.55
CA SER A 130 -15.33 -7.61 75.86
C SER A 130 -14.03 -8.23 76.41
N ILE A 131 -12.91 -8.12 75.69
CA ILE A 131 -11.61 -8.69 76.08
C ILE A 131 -10.72 -7.57 76.60
N LYS A 132 -10.47 -7.53 77.93
CA LYS A 132 -9.40 -6.70 78.47
C LYS A 132 -8.07 -7.43 78.24
N PRO A 133 -7.04 -6.81 77.63
CA PRO A 133 -5.71 -7.39 77.51
C PRO A 133 -5.23 -7.83 78.89
N ASN A 134 -4.77 -9.07 78.99
CA ASN A 134 -4.12 -9.57 80.19
C ASN A 134 -2.63 -9.73 79.94
N TYR A 135 -1.86 -9.94 81.00
CA TYR A 135 -0.42 -10.16 80.93
C TYR A 135 -0.03 -11.22 79.87
N ASN A 136 -0.82 -12.29 79.70
CA ASN A 136 -0.54 -13.32 78.70
C ASN A 136 -0.72 -12.81 77.26
N CYS A 137 -1.69 -11.91 76.99
CA CYS A 137 -1.84 -11.25 75.71
C CYS A 137 -0.61 -10.40 75.37
N ASP A 138 -0.12 -9.60 76.34
CA ASP A 138 1.06 -8.75 76.14
C ASP A 138 2.30 -9.60 75.82
N ILE A 139 2.50 -10.70 76.56
CA ILE A 139 3.62 -11.63 76.31
C ILE A 139 3.50 -12.31 74.94
N CYS A 140 2.30 -12.72 74.52
CA CYS A 140 2.08 -13.26 73.17
C CYS A 140 2.42 -12.22 72.09
N PHE A 141 2.02 -10.97 72.28
CA PHE A 141 2.32 -9.87 71.37
C PHE A 141 3.83 -9.63 71.26
N TYR A 142 4.52 -9.50 72.39
CA TYR A 142 5.98 -9.33 72.39
C TYR A 142 6.72 -10.53 71.81
N ARG A 143 6.25 -11.76 72.06
CA ARG A 143 6.85 -12.97 71.47
C ARG A 143 6.75 -12.96 69.95
N LEU A 144 5.64 -12.54 69.38
CA LEU A 144 5.48 -12.41 67.93
C LEU A 144 6.45 -11.39 67.34
N PHE A 145 6.60 -10.21 67.97
CA PHE A 145 7.59 -9.23 67.53
C PHE A 145 9.02 -9.75 67.62
N LEU A 146 9.39 -10.45 68.71
CA LEU A 146 10.71 -11.05 68.86
C LEU A 146 10.99 -12.09 67.78
N LEU A 147 10.01 -12.92 67.43
CA LEU A 147 10.11 -13.91 66.34
C LEU A 147 10.21 -13.22 64.97
N LYS A 148 9.39 -12.20 64.72
CA LYS A 148 9.45 -11.36 63.51
C LYS A 148 10.83 -10.74 63.36
N TYR A 149 11.35 -10.08 64.40
CA TYR A 149 12.66 -9.45 64.39
C TYR A 149 13.81 -10.46 64.28
N LEU A 150 13.67 -11.66 64.84
CA LEU A 150 14.63 -12.74 64.63
C LEU A 150 14.72 -13.13 63.15
N ASP A 151 13.57 -13.33 62.50
CA ASP A 151 13.52 -13.70 61.09
C ASP A 151 14.00 -12.55 60.20
N ARG A 152 13.66 -11.29 60.53
CA ARG A 152 14.19 -10.10 59.86
C ARG A 152 15.71 -9.97 60.01
N LEU A 153 16.25 -10.22 61.20
CA LEU A 153 17.69 -10.18 61.46
C LEU A 153 18.43 -11.18 60.57
N LYS A 154 18.01 -12.45 60.59
CA LYS A 154 18.64 -13.50 59.78
C LYS A 154 18.56 -13.21 58.29
N THR A 155 17.43 -12.67 57.84
CA THR A 155 17.22 -12.25 56.44
C THR A 155 18.18 -11.13 56.06
N TYR A 156 18.30 -10.12 56.93
CA TYR A 156 19.20 -9.00 56.71
C TYR A 156 20.67 -9.43 56.73
N GLU A 157 21.05 -10.37 57.61
CA GLU A 157 22.38 -10.99 57.60
C GLU A 157 22.67 -11.71 56.28
N GLU A 158 21.72 -12.47 55.74
CA GLU A 158 21.89 -13.14 54.45
C GLU A 158 22.04 -12.12 53.31
N ILE A 159 21.27 -11.05 53.31
CA ILE A 159 21.40 -9.94 52.34
C ILE A 159 22.77 -9.26 52.47
N MET A 160 23.21 -8.92 53.68
CA MET A 160 24.54 -8.33 53.91
C MET A 160 25.68 -9.22 53.38
N ASN A 161 25.51 -10.54 53.47
CA ASN A 161 26.51 -11.50 53.04
C ASN A 161 26.66 -11.59 51.51
N LEU A 162 25.67 -11.14 50.72
CA LEU A 162 25.77 -11.08 49.25
C LEU A 162 26.88 -10.13 48.77
N GLY A 163 27.17 -9.06 49.51
CA GLY A 163 28.03 -7.96 49.05
C GLY A 163 29.27 -7.64 49.89
N HIS A 164 29.53 -8.32 51.01
CA HIS A 164 30.74 -8.15 51.85
C HIS A 164 31.19 -6.68 52.07
N THR A 165 30.26 -5.75 52.30
CA THR A 165 30.61 -4.37 52.59
C THR A 165 30.85 -4.20 54.08
N ALA A 166 32.11 -3.95 54.46
CA ALA A 166 32.46 -3.54 55.83
C ALA A 166 31.59 -2.35 56.31
N GLU A 167 31.16 -1.51 55.37
CA GLU A 167 30.28 -0.36 55.58
C GLU A 167 28.88 -0.71 56.15
N LEU A 168 28.26 -1.81 55.71
CA LEU A 168 26.96 -2.25 56.25
C LEU A 168 27.10 -2.77 57.67
N LYS A 169 28.24 -3.39 58.00
CA LYS A 169 28.53 -3.81 59.38
C LYS A 169 28.82 -2.63 60.30
N GLU A 170 29.48 -1.59 59.80
CA GLU A 170 29.74 -0.36 60.56
C GLU A 170 28.45 0.42 60.88
N HIS A 171 27.45 0.38 59.99
CA HIS A 171 26.18 1.10 60.13
C HIS A 171 24.98 0.18 60.42
N PHE A 172 25.23 -1.06 60.86
CA PHE A 172 24.21 -2.10 61.05
C PHE A 172 23.01 -1.61 61.85
N SER A 173 23.25 -0.99 63.02
CA SER A 173 22.18 -0.53 63.91
C SER A 173 21.20 0.40 63.21
N PHE A 174 21.70 1.33 62.38
CA PHE A 174 20.88 2.29 61.67
C PHE A 174 20.14 1.67 60.47
N GLU A 175 20.84 0.92 59.62
CA GLU A 175 20.21 0.32 58.44
C GLU A 175 19.24 -0.81 58.79
N PHE A 176 19.57 -1.64 59.79
CA PHE A 176 18.64 -2.65 60.30
C PHE A 176 17.41 -2.01 60.94
N SER A 177 17.54 -0.87 61.62
CA SER A 177 16.37 -0.19 62.20
C SER A 177 15.31 0.17 61.16
N LYS A 178 15.74 0.52 59.93
CA LYS A 178 14.83 0.77 58.81
C LYS A 178 14.20 -0.52 58.29
N PHE A 179 14.99 -1.59 58.13
CA PHE A 179 14.51 -2.87 57.58
C PHE A 179 13.63 -3.66 58.56
N ARG A 180 13.92 -3.57 59.86
CA ARG A 180 13.26 -4.32 60.94
C ARG A 180 11.75 -4.09 60.94
N ASP A 181 11.34 -2.84 60.76
CA ASP A 181 9.96 -2.39 60.82
C ASP A 181 9.37 -2.07 59.43
N ALA A 182 10.10 -2.37 58.36
CA ALA A 182 9.61 -2.16 56.99
C ALA A 182 8.54 -3.18 56.60
N ASN A 183 7.57 -2.77 55.79
CA ASN A 183 6.68 -3.67 55.08
C ASN A 183 7.48 -4.43 54.00
N LEU A 184 7.51 -5.77 54.02
CA LEU A 184 8.36 -6.51 53.06
C LEU A 184 7.87 -6.41 51.63
N VAL A 185 6.57 -6.22 51.39
CA VAL A 185 6.03 -6.06 50.04
C VAL A 185 6.58 -4.78 49.43
N LEU A 186 6.54 -3.66 50.17
CA LEU A 186 7.13 -2.40 49.73
C LEU A 186 8.65 -2.50 49.58
N GLN A 187 9.31 -3.15 50.54
CA GLN A 187 10.75 -3.34 50.47
C GLN A 187 11.15 -4.18 49.25
N ALA A 188 10.35 -5.18 48.91
CA ALA A 188 10.51 -6.00 47.71
C ALA A 188 10.28 -5.17 46.43
N MET A 189 9.29 -4.27 46.41
CA MET A 189 9.09 -3.32 45.31
C MET A 189 10.29 -2.36 45.16
N LEU A 190 10.83 -1.83 46.26
CA LEU A 190 12.03 -0.99 46.21
C LEU A 190 13.24 -1.76 45.69
N TYR A 191 13.42 -3.03 46.09
CA TYR A 191 14.47 -3.88 45.53
C TYR A 191 14.24 -4.21 44.05
N ALA A 192 13.00 -4.35 43.60
CA ALA A 192 12.68 -4.52 42.18
C ALA A 192 13.06 -3.27 41.36
N VAL A 193 12.72 -2.07 41.85
CA VAL A 193 13.09 -0.78 41.23
C VAL A 193 14.60 -0.60 41.18
N ASP A 194 15.31 -0.96 42.25
CA ASP A 194 16.77 -0.87 42.37
C ASP A 194 17.52 -2.01 41.64
N GLU A 195 16.82 -2.92 40.95
CA GLU A 195 17.39 -4.08 40.24
C GLU A 195 18.18 -5.06 41.14
N LYS A 196 17.81 -5.13 42.42
CA LYS A 196 18.43 -5.99 43.46
C LYS A 196 17.79 -7.38 43.49
N PHE A 197 17.98 -8.15 42.42
CA PHE A 197 17.25 -9.42 42.21
C PHE A 197 17.63 -10.53 43.20
N GLU A 198 18.88 -10.59 43.68
CA GLU A 198 19.31 -11.61 44.64
C GLU A 198 18.78 -11.33 46.05
N GLU A 199 18.71 -10.05 46.45
CA GLU A 199 18.03 -9.63 47.67
C GLU A 199 16.55 -9.97 47.61
N LEU A 200 15.92 -9.73 46.45
CA LEU A 200 14.53 -10.09 46.20
C LEU A 200 14.32 -11.62 46.27
N ARG A 201 15.26 -12.42 45.74
CA ARG A 201 15.27 -13.88 45.88
C ARG A 201 15.27 -14.31 47.35
N ILE A 202 16.11 -13.68 48.17
CA ILE A 202 16.18 -13.98 49.61
C ILE A 202 14.83 -13.67 50.26
N LEU A 203 14.23 -12.52 49.96
CA LEU A 203 12.92 -12.16 50.51
C LEU A 203 11.86 -13.22 50.15
N PHE A 204 11.71 -13.59 48.87
CA PHE A 204 10.74 -14.61 48.45
C PHE A 204 11.01 -16.00 49.04
N ASN A 205 12.28 -16.38 49.25
CA ASN A 205 12.62 -17.67 49.84
C ASN A 205 12.37 -17.73 51.35
N ARG A 206 12.59 -16.62 52.06
CA ARG A 206 12.51 -16.57 53.53
C ARG A 206 11.14 -16.15 54.05
N HIS A 207 10.42 -15.31 53.31
CA HIS A 207 9.13 -14.71 53.68
C HIS A 207 8.05 -14.99 52.64
N THR A 208 8.02 -16.25 52.18
CA THR A 208 7.18 -16.74 51.09
C THR A 208 5.69 -16.41 51.22
N GLU A 209 5.11 -16.65 52.41
CA GLU A 209 3.66 -16.48 52.63
C GLU A 209 3.23 -15.00 52.59
N GLU A 210 4.11 -14.08 53.00
CA GLU A 210 3.84 -12.63 53.00
C GLU A 210 3.94 -12.02 51.59
N LEU A 211 4.83 -12.54 50.74
CA LEU A 211 5.19 -11.90 49.46
C LEU A 211 4.50 -12.48 48.23
N LEU A 212 4.22 -13.79 48.18
CA LEU A 212 3.73 -14.43 46.96
C LEU A 212 2.37 -13.92 46.45
N PRO A 213 1.39 -13.54 47.30
CA PRO A 213 0.16 -12.91 46.83
C PRO A 213 0.41 -11.60 46.03
N TYR A 214 1.56 -10.96 46.23
CA TYR A 214 1.96 -9.70 45.59
C TYR A 214 3.05 -9.90 44.52
N ARG A 215 3.42 -11.14 44.19
CA ARG A 215 4.54 -11.45 43.28
C ARG A 215 4.45 -10.71 41.95
N MET A 216 3.29 -10.77 41.29
CA MET A 216 3.06 -10.12 40.00
C MET A 216 3.20 -8.59 40.10
N ASN A 217 2.67 -7.98 41.16
CA ASN A 217 2.80 -6.54 41.41
C ASN A 217 4.26 -6.16 41.65
N ILE A 218 5.00 -6.93 42.45
CA ILE A 218 6.42 -6.67 42.71
C ILE A 218 7.22 -6.72 41.40
N LEU A 219 6.92 -7.67 40.51
CA LEU A 219 7.59 -7.80 39.21
C LEU A 219 7.26 -6.66 38.24
N GLU A 220 6.09 -6.02 38.35
CA GLU A 220 5.74 -4.84 37.55
C GLU A 220 6.63 -3.62 37.87
N TYR A 221 7.18 -3.55 39.09
CA TYR A 221 8.10 -2.48 39.50
C TYR A 221 9.54 -2.64 39.01
N ILE A 222 9.88 -3.80 38.44
CA ILE A 222 11.16 -3.94 37.74
C ILE A 222 11.12 -2.95 36.56
N PRO A 223 12.15 -2.12 36.31
CA PRO A 223 12.15 -1.23 35.16
C PRO A 223 12.05 -2.01 33.84
N GLU A 224 11.25 -1.53 32.90
CA GLU A 224 10.98 -2.21 31.62
C GLU A 224 12.24 -2.35 30.73
N ALA A 225 13.25 -1.52 30.96
CA ALA A 225 14.52 -1.57 30.25
C ALA A 225 15.41 -2.76 30.67
N VAL A 226 15.10 -3.42 31.79
CA VAL A 226 15.90 -4.54 32.31
C VAL A 226 15.67 -5.80 31.47
N ASN A 227 16.75 -6.54 31.20
CA ASN A 227 16.67 -7.83 30.52
C ASN A 227 15.95 -8.89 31.40
N PRO A 228 14.86 -9.51 30.92
CA PRO A 228 14.10 -10.53 31.65
C PRO A 228 14.90 -11.74 32.14
N ASN A 229 15.98 -12.09 31.46
CA ASN A 229 16.83 -13.21 31.84
C ASN A 229 17.52 -12.99 33.21
N LEU A 230 17.71 -11.73 33.63
CA LEU A 230 18.33 -11.41 34.92
C LEU A 230 17.43 -11.76 36.11
N TYR A 231 16.10 -11.74 35.90
CA TYR A 231 15.11 -12.01 36.94
C TYR A 231 14.22 -13.21 36.60
N GLU A 232 14.64 -14.07 35.65
CA GLU A 232 13.88 -15.24 35.18
C GLU A 232 13.39 -16.12 36.34
N PHE A 233 14.23 -16.32 37.35
CA PHE A 233 13.93 -17.18 38.49
C PHE A 233 12.78 -16.64 39.37
N LEU A 234 12.45 -15.35 39.26
CA LEU A 234 11.32 -14.73 39.94
C LEU A 234 10.04 -14.83 39.11
N LEU A 235 10.08 -15.27 37.85
CA LEU A 235 8.92 -15.35 36.99
C LEU A 235 8.04 -16.58 37.29
N PRO A 236 6.70 -16.46 37.26
CA PRO A 236 5.80 -17.57 37.51
C PRO A 236 5.94 -18.67 36.43
N GLU A 237 5.84 -19.93 36.87
CA GLU A 237 5.93 -21.15 36.06
C GLU A 237 4.67 -21.97 36.30
N ILE A 238 4.17 -22.68 35.27
CA ILE A 238 3.01 -23.55 35.41
C ILE A 238 3.47 -25.00 35.53
N GLU A 239 2.90 -25.69 36.53
CA GLU A 239 3.17 -27.12 36.72
C GLU A 239 2.37 -27.94 35.70
N ASN A 240 3.07 -28.74 34.89
CA ASN A 240 2.43 -29.65 33.93
C ASN A 240 1.70 -30.78 34.68
N THR A 241 0.44 -30.57 35.02
CA THR A 241 -0.44 -31.64 35.50
C THR A 241 -0.96 -32.45 34.31
N PRO A 242 -0.92 -33.79 34.35
CA PRO A 242 -1.59 -34.59 33.33
C PRO A 242 -3.08 -34.23 33.33
N ARG A 243 -3.63 -33.93 32.15
CA ARG A 243 -5.03 -33.48 31.93
C ARG A 243 -6.12 -34.40 32.51
N TYR A 244 -5.76 -35.60 32.98
CA TYR A 244 -6.70 -36.55 33.54
C TYR A 244 -6.05 -37.33 34.68
N ASP A 245 -6.51 -37.11 35.91
CA ASP A 245 -6.22 -38.02 37.01
C ASP A 245 -7.26 -39.16 36.98
N ILE A 246 -6.78 -40.36 36.66
CA ILE A 246 -7.61 -41.58 36.62
C ILE A 246 -8.22 -41.89 37.99
N SER A 247 -7.67 -41.33 39.07
CA SER A 247 -8.13 -41.58 40.44
C SER A 247 -9.25 -40.66 40.93
N GLU A 248 -9.37 -39.43 40.41
CA GLU A 248 -10.34 -38.44 40.90
C GLU A 248 -11.49 -38.11 39.92
N GLU A 249 -11.48 -38.63 38.69
CA GLU A 249 -12.48 -38.34 37.63
C GLU A 249 -12.77 -36.83 37.47
N LYS A 250 -11.75 -35.98 37.66
CA LYS A 250 -11.81 -34.53 37.49
C LYS A 250 -10.65 -34.04 36.62
N GLU A 251 -10.95 -33.10 35.73
CA GLU A 251 -9.92 -32.27 35.10
C GLU A 251 -9.32 -31.38 36.19
N MET A 252 -8.06 -31.62 36.57
CA MET A 252 -7.34 -30.69 37.43
C MET A 252 -6.92 -29.49 36.58
N GLU A 253 -7.34 -28.28 36.97
CA GLU A 253 -6.83 -27.05 36.38
C GLU A 253 -5.31 -26.98 36.63
N SER A 254 -4.54 -26.80 35.56
CA SER A 254 -3.11 -26.49 35.67
C SER A 254 -2.94 -25.15 36.37
N GLY A 255 -2.16 -25.11 37.45
CA GLY A 255 -1.95 -23.92 38.27
C GLY A 255 -0.47 -23.55 38.37
N GLU A 256 -0.20 -22.40 39.00
CA GLU A 256 1.16 -21.98 39.31
C GLU A 256 1.92 -23.06 40.08
N LYS A 257 3.14 -23.35 39.62
CA LYS A 257 4.09 -24.20 40.32
C LYS A 257 4.44 -23.55 41.66
N LYS A 258 4.26 -24.32 42.73
CA LYS A 258 4.54 -23.84 44.09
C LYS A 258 6.00 -23.43 44.22
N TRP A 259 6.21 -22.20 44.70
CA TRP A 259 7.50 -21.68 45.11
C TRP A 259 8.15 -22.57 46.18
N ILE A 260 9.46 -22.75 46.08
CA ILE A 260 10.23 -23.53 47.04
C ILE A 260 10.51 -22.63 48.25
N SER A 261 9.66 -22.74 49.27
CA SER A 261 9.79 -22.00 50.53
C SER A 261 10.93 -22.53 51.39
N ASN A 262 11.79 -21.65 51.92
CA ASN A 262 12.86 -21.97 52.85
C ASN A 262 12.82 -21.01 54.07
N PRO A 263 11.74 -21.03 54.86
CA PRO A 263 11.57 -20.12 55.98
C PRO A 263 12.64 -20.38 57.04
N TRP A 264 13.01 -19.36 57.82
CA TRP A 264 13.99 -19.51 58.91
C TRP A 264 13.55 -20.50 59.98
N ARG A 265 12.24 -20.70 60.12
CA ARG A 265 11.61 -21.60 61.09
C ARG A 265 10.63 -22.51 60.35
N ILE A 266 10.96 -23.80 60.25
CA ILE A 266 10.14 -24.80 59.54
C ILE A 266 8.83 -25.09 60.29
N THR A 267 8.91 -25.13 61.62
CA THR A 267 7.73 -25.30 62.48
C THR A 267 7.34 -23.95 63.06
N PRO A 268 6.10 -23.48 62.84
CA PRO A 268 5.64 -22.24 63.46
C PRO A 268 5.66 -22.38 64.99
N ASP A 269 5.98 -21.29 65.66
CA ASP A 269 5.90 -21.18 67.11
C ASP A 269 4.45 -21.29 67.57
N TRP A 270 4.24 -21.68 68.81
CA TRP A 270 2.89 -21.88 69.34
C TRP A 270 2.06 -20.58 69.30
N VAL A 271 2.71 -19.42 69.41
CA VAL A 271 2.06 -18.10 69.38
C VAL A 271 1.54 -17.71 67.99
N GLU A 272 2.07 -18.30 66.91
CA GLU A 272 1.71 -17.98 65.52
C GLU A 272 0.41 -18.66 65.06
N SER A 273 -0.24 -19.44 65.92
CA SER A 273 -1.52 -20.07 65.61
C SER A 273 -2.65 -19.04 65.42
N ASN A 274 -3.51 -19.25 64.43
CA ASN A 274 -4.63 -18.34 64.11
C ASN A 274 -5.54 -18.04 65.31
N ASN A 275 -5.73 -19.00 66.22
CA ASN A 275 -6.52 -18.78 67.44
C ASN A 275 -5.89 -17.72 68.35
N ILE A 276 -4.56 -17.73 68.50
CA ILE A 276 -3.85 -16.77 69.36
C ILE A 276 -3.78 -15.42 68.66
N LYS A 277 -3.39 -15.37 67.37
CA LYS A 277 -3.39 -14.14 66.55
C LYS A 277 -4.75 -13.42 66.62
N ASN A 278 -5.86 -14.15 66.51
CA ASN A 278 -7.20 -13.58 66.60
C ASN A 278 -7.53 -13.01 68.00
N VAL A 279 -7.06 -13.65 69.07
CA VAL A 279 -7.33 -13.19 70.45
C VAL A 279 -6.57 -11.91 70.78
N ILE A 280 -5.33 -11.79 70.31
CA ILE A 280 -4.49 -10.60 70.52
C ILE A 280 -4.71 -9.51 69.46
N GLN A 281 -5.60 -9.75 68.48
CA GLN A 281 -5.85 -8.84 67.36
C GLN A 281 -4.57 -8.49 66.59
N TRP A 282 -3.76 -9.52 66.31
CA TRP A 282 -2.57 -9.33 65.50
C TRP A 282 -2.96 -8.96 64.06
N GLU A 283 -2.59 -7.75 63.65
CA GLU A 283 -2.71 -7.29 62.28
C GLU A 283 -1.42 -7.64 61.52
N GLU A 284 -1.56 -8.27 60.36
CA GLU A 284 -0.42 -8.51 59.47
C GLU A 284 -0.06 -7.20 58.75
N ASP A 285 1.23 -7.04 58.40
CA ASP A 285 1.73 -5.84 57.74
C ASP A 285 1.20 -5.78 56.29
N VAL A 286 -0.05 -5.34 56.10
CA VAL A 286 -0.61 -5.10 54.77
C VAL A 286 -0.22 -3.69 54.32
N PRO A 287 0.28 -3.50 53.09
CA PRO A 287 0.50 -2.15 52.56
C PRO A 287 -0.81 -1.35 52.56
N GLU A 288 -0.81 -0.13 53.12
CA GLU A 288 -1.98 0.74 53.13
C GLU A 288 -2.10 1.54 51.82
N ASP A 289 -3.33 1.82 51.37
CA ASP A 289 -3.62 2.62 50.15
C ASP A 289 -3.04 4.06 50.18
N ALA A 290 -2.52 4.53 51.31
CA ALA A 290 -2.04 5.90 51.53
C ALA A 290 -0.58 6.14 51.15
N GLU A 291 0.14 5.11 50.71
CA GLU A 291 1.53 5.22 50.28
C GLU A 291 1.63 5.67 48.81
N PRO A 292 2.66 6.44 48.40
CA PRO A 292 2.77 7.08 47.07
C PRO A 292 2.84 6.10 45.88
N PHE A 293 2.90 4.81 46.21
CA PHE A 293 2.72 3.64 45.37
C PHE A 293 1.61 2.91 46.15
N VAL A 294 0.40 2.57 45.68
CA VAL A 294 0.13 1.61 44.60
C VAL A 294 -1.38 1.48 44.31
N ASN A 295 -1.74 1.03 43.10
CA ASN A 295 -2.94 0.22 42.83
C ASN A 295 -2.62 -1.28 43.12
N ILE A 296 -2.40 -1.67 44.39
CA ILE A 296 -2.01 -3.07 44.71
C ILE A 296 -3.23 -3.97 44.49
N ARG A 297 -3.04 -5.05 43.73
CA ARG A 297 -4.02 -6.12 43.59
C ARG A 297 -3.50 -7.36 44.32
N ILE A 298 -4.23 -7.84 45.31
CA ILE A 298 -3.89 -9.11 45.96
C ILE A 298 -4.30 -10.22 44.99
N ASN A 299 -3.34 -11.04 44.57
CA ASN A 299 -3.60 -12.21 43.74
C ASN A 299 -3.74 -13.45 44.61
N GLU A 300 -4.61 -14.37 44.20
CA GLU A 300 -4.65 -15.70 44.79
C GLU A 300 -3.33 -16.43 44.49
N TYR A 301 -2.77 -17.10 45.50
CA TYR A 301 -1.58 -17.93 45.34
C TYR A 301 -1.85 -19.36 45.82
N PRO A 302 -1.58 -20.40 45.01
CA PRO A 302 -1.06 -20.38 43.63
C PRO A 302 -2.04 -19.70 42.64
N ALA A 303 -1.51 -18.89 41.71
CA ALA A 303 -2.33 -18.20 40.72
C ALA A 303 -2.86 -19.15 39.64
N SER A 304 -4.00 -18.79 39.03
CA SER A 304 -4.56 -19.53 37.89
C SER A 304 -3.72 -19.32 36.63
N SER A 305 -3.72 -20.33 35.74
CA SER A 305 -3.01 -20.28 34.46
C SER A 305 -3.36 -19.02 33.64
N ASN A 306 -4.66 -18.68 33.56
CA ASN A 306 -5.12 -17.50 32.84
C ASN A 306 -4.57 -16.19 33.41
N THR A 307 -4.45 -16.09 34.75
CA THR A 307 -3.90 -14.89 35.41
C THR A 307 -2.43 -14.71 35.07
N ILE A 308 -1.66 -15.82 35.09
CA ILE A 308 -0.25 -15.81 34.72
C ILE A 308 -0.07 -15.44 33.24
N THR A 309 -0.83 -16.08 32.34
CA THR A 309 -0.79 -15.77 30.90
C THR A 309 -1.08 -14.30 30.65
N GLN A 310 -2.14 -13.74 31.27
CA GLN A 310 -2.48 -12.33 31.10
C GLN A 310 -1.37 -11.40 31.63
N TRP A 311 -0.76 -11.73 32.77
CA TRP A 311 0.34 -10.94 33.32
C TRP A 311 1.55 -10.88 32.38
N TYR A 312 1.95 -12.01 31.77
CA TYR A 312 3.04 -12.03 30.78
C TYR A 312 2.71 -11.17 29.55
N ILE A 313 1.47 -11.24 29.05
CA ILE A 313 0.99 -10.43 27.93
C ILE A 313 1.03 -8.94 28.29
N ASP A 314 0.38 -8.53 29.39
CA ASP A 314 0.32 -7.13 29.84
C ASP A 314 1.72 -6.56 30.09
N ARG A 315 2.62 -7.38 30.64
CA ARG A 315 4.00 -6.98 30.90
C ARG A 315 4.80 -6.82 29.61
N ALA A 316 4.64 -7.70 28.63
CA ALA A 316 5.28 -7.57 27.33
C ALA A 316 4.81 -6.31 26.58
N HIS A 317 3.50 -6.03 26.60
CA HIS A 317 2.96 -4.77 26.06
C HIS A 317 3.53 -3.55 26.77
N SER A 318 3.63 -3.59 28.10
CA SER A 318 4.18 -2.46 28.88
C SER A 318 5.64 -2.21 28.53
N ILE A 319 6.45 -3.26 28.37
CA ILE A 319 7.85 -3.16 27.96
C ILE A 319 7.96 -2.50 26.59
N GLU A 320 7.23 -3.02 25.60
CA GLU A 320 7.27 -2.51 24.24
C GLU A 320 6.77 -1.06 24.16
N LYS A 321 5.60 -0.77 24.73
CA LYS A 321 4.98 0.57 24.70
C LYS A 321 5.79 1.65 25.39
N ASN A 322 6.39 1.34 26.56
CA ASN A 322 7.09 2.35 27.36
C ASN A 322 8.55 2.55 26.93
N THR A 323 9.18 1.56 26.30
CA THR A 323 10.64 1.60 26.01
C THR A 323 11.00 1.38 24.54
N GLY A 324 10.12 0.79 23.73
CA GLY A 324 10.43 0.34 22.36
C GLY A 324 11.41 -0.83 22.30
N LEU A 325 11.78 -1.45 23.44
CA LEU A 325 12.72 -2.57 23.49
C LEU A 325 12.01 -3.90 23.19
N ILE A 326 11.67 -4.10 21.92
CA ILE A 326 10.98 -5.30 21.41
C ILE A 326 11.69 -6.59 21.84
N ARG A 327 13.03 -6.58 21.87
CA ARG A 327 13.84 -7.73 22.31
C ARG A 327 13.57 -8.14 23.76
N ASN A 328 13.39 -7.18 24.67
CA ASN A 328 13.07 -7.50 26.06
C ASN A 328 11.66 -8.12 26.17
N ALA A 329 10.69 -7.60 25.41
CA ALA A 329 9.36 -8.21 25.36
C ALA A 329 9.41 -9.65 24.80
N LEU A 330 10.19 -9.88 23.73
CA LEU A 330 10.42 -11.22 23.17
C LEU A 330 11.06 -12.18 24.18
N ASP A 331 12.15 -11.75 24.84
CA ASP A 331 12.84 -12.57 25.83
C ASP A 331 11.89 -12.95 26.98
N LEU A 332 11.05 -12.01 27.46
CA LEU A 332 10.05 -12.27 28.51
C LEU A 332 9.03 -13.34 28.08
N ILE A 333 8.45 -13.20 26.89
CA ILE A 333 7.47 -14.14 26.36
C ILE A 333 8.10 -15.52 26.12
N GLN A 334 9.31 -15.57 25.58
CA GLN A 334 10.06 -16.83 25.39
C GLN A 334 10.31 -17.54 26.72
N LEU A 335 10.66 -16.80 27.78
CA LEU A 335 10.79 -17.35 29.13
C LEU A 335 9.46 -17.90 29.64
N GLY A 336 8.34 -17.22 29.40
CA GLY A 336 7.01 -17.70 29.73
C GLY A 336 6.67 -19.03 29.03
N ILE A 337 6.95 -19.13 27.73
CA ILE A 337 6.77 -20.38 26.95
C ILE A 337 7.64 -21.50 27.53
N ASN A 338 8.92 -21.22 27.82
CA ASN A 338 9.84 -22.20 28.44
C ASN A 338 9.37 -22.64 29.84
N LYS A 339 8.59 -21.81 30.52
CA LYS A 339 7.97 -22.06 31.84
C LYS A 339 6.56 -22.66 31.74
N ASN A 340 6.19 -23.22 30.59
CA ASN A 340 4.92 -23.88 30.30
C ASN A 340 3.68 -22.97 30.43
N VAL A 341 3.82 -21.65 30.25
CA VAL A 341 2.68 -20.73 30.25
C VAL A 341 1.96 -20.84 28.89
N PRO A 342 0.66 -21.19 28.85
CA PRO A 342 -0.05 -21.43 27.61
C PRO A 342 -0.44 -20.14 26.90
N ASN A 343 -0.73 -20.27 25.60
CA ASN A 343 -1.30 -19.24 24.72
C ASN A 343 -0.41 -18.01 24.51
N LEU A 344 0.89 -18.11 24.80
CA LEU A 344 1.86 -17.04 24.57
C LEU A 344 2.44 -17.03 23.15
N GLU A 345 2.16 -18.07 22.35
CA GLU A 345 2.75 -18.22 21.03
C GLU A 345 2.28 -17.15 20.04
N THR A 346 1.06 -16.63 20.22
CA THR A 346 0.49 -15.61 19.33
C THR A 346 1.24 -14.27 19.48
N ILE A 347 1.39 -13.78 20.71
CA ILE A 347 2.14 -12.55 20.99
C ILE A 347 3.63 -12.71 20.65
N TYR A 348 4.19 -13.91 20.84
CA TYR A 348 5.57 -14.21 20.41
C TYR A 348 5.74 -14.03 18.89
N GLU A 349 4.81 -14.55 18.08
CA GLU A 349 4.82 -14.41 16.62
C GLU A 349 4.62 -12.95 16.18
N ASP A 350 3.76 -12.20 16.86
CA ASP A 350 3.50 -10.77 16.59
C ASP A 350 4.74 -9.92 16.94
N LEU A 351 5.40 -10.17 18.07
CA LEU A 351 6.65 -9.52 18.46
C LEU A 351 7.83 -9.84 17.52
N ILE A 352 7.92 -11.07 16.98
CA ILE A 352 8.92 -11.39 15.94
C ILE A 352 8.66 -10.55 14.69
N THR A 353 7.39 -10.46 14.29
CA THR A 353 6.97 -9.68 13.12
C THR A 353 7.30 -8.19 13.32
N LEU A 354 7.01 -7.65 14.50
CA LEU A 354 7.36 -6.28 14.88
C LEU A 354 8.88 -6.06 14.89
N SER A 355 9.66 -7.01 15.43
CA SER A 355 11.12 -6.95 15.44
C SER A 355 11.70 -6.90 14.03
N SER A 356 11.21 -7.73 13.10
CA SER A 356 11.66 -7.72 11.71
C SER A 356 11.31 -6.40 11.03
N LEU A 357 10.08 -5.89 11.22
CA LEU A 357 9.68 -4.60 10.67
C LEU A 357 10.57 -3.46 11.20
N ALA A 358 10.72 -3.36 12.51
CA ALA A 358 11.40 -2.24 13.16
C ALA A 358 12.92 -2.21 12.95
N TYR A 359 13.58 -3.37 12.92
CA TYR A 359 15.05 -3.44 12.88
C TYR A 359 15.63 -3.87 11.53
N ASP A 360 14.91 -4.66 10.74
CA ASP A 360 15.47 -5.29 9.53
C ASP A 360 14.87 -4.74 8.23
N CYS A 361 13.58 -4.41 8.19
CA CYS A 361 12.89 -4.02 6.95
C CYS A 361 13.14 -2.56 6.53
N PHE A 362 13.04 -1.62 7.47
CA PHE A 362 13.13 -0.18 7.19
C PHE A 362 14.55 0.35 7.46
N SER A 363 15.04 1.20 6.56
CA SER A 363 16.33 1.88 6.73
C SER A 363 16.16 3.18 7.52
N ILE A 364 17.13 3.51 8.37
CA ILE A 364 17.19 4.80 9.10
C ILE A 364 17.26 5.99 8.13
N ASP A 365 17.83 5.78 6.94
CA ASP A 365 17.96 6.78 5.88
C ASP A 365 16.75 6.82 4.92
N GLY A 366 15.72 6.01 5.18
CA GLY A 366 14.50 5.96 4.38
C GLY A 366 13.68 7.26 4.49
N ASN A 367 13.05 7.67 3.38
CA ASN A 367 12.17 8.85 3.37
C ASN A 367 10.87 8.63 4.18
N ASN A 368 10.55 7.39 4.56
CA ASN A 368 9.35 7.02 5.27
C ASN A 368 9.67 6.57 6.70
N ILE A 369 9.78 7.52 7.63
CA ILE A 369 9.75 7.19 9.06
C ILE A 369 8.38 6.56 9.35
N PHE A 370 8.38 5.27 9.69
CA PHE A 370 7.18 4.51 10.00
C PHE A 370 7.22 4.10 11.48
N GLU A 371 6.40 4.74 12.29
CA GLU A 371 6.19 4.37 13.68
C GLU A 371 5.16 3.24 13.73
N ILE A 372 5.57 2.07 14.24
CA ILE A 372 4.69 0.93 14.49
C ILE A 372 5.00 0.40 15.89
N ASP A 373 3.96 0.29 16.70
CA ASP A 373 3.98 -0.34 18.01
C ASP A 373 3.23 -1.69 17.96
N LEU A 374 3.33 -2.48 19.02
CA LEU A 374 2.69 -3.79 19.08
C LEU A 374 1.16 -3.69 18.99
N GLU A 375 0.57 -2.70 19.67
CA GLU A 375 -0.88 -2.46 19.69
C GLU A 375 -1.42 -2.14 18.28
N THR A 376 -0.69 -1.34 17.49
CA THR A 376 -1.05 -1.06 16.10
C THR A 376 -0.91 -2.32 15.24
N LEU A 377 0.18 -3.09 15.40
CA LEU A 377 0.42 -4.29 14.61
C LEU A 377 -0.68 -5.35 14.81
N GLU A 378 -1.15 -5.55 16.04
CA GLU A 378 -2.22 -6.50 16.36
C GLU A 378 -3.58 -6.12 15.75
N ASN A 379 -3.78 -4.84 15.43
CA ASN A 379 -4.99 -4.33 14.79
C ASN A 379 -4.96 -4.42 13.25
N LEU A 380 -3.82 -4.73 12.65
CA LEU A 380 -3.68 -4.90 11.20
C LEU A 380 -4.15 -6.29 10.75
N ASN A 381 -4.69 -6.36 9.53
CA ASN A 381 -4.96 -7.65 8.89
C ASN A 381 -3.70 -8.27 8.29
N GLU A 382 -3.72 -9.58 8.01
CA GLU A 382 -2.53 -10.26 7.52
C GLU A 382 -2.03 -9.73 6.15
N GLN A 383 -2.94 -9.25 5.28
CA GLN A 383 -2.57 -8.65 3.98
C GLN A 383 -1.87 -7.30 4.16
N GLU A 384 -2.32 -6.48 5.10
CA GLU A 384 -1.69 -5.21 5.46
C GLU A 384 -0.27 -5.43 5.99
N ILE A 385 -0.04 -6.48 6.78
CA ILE A 385 1.30 -6.84 7.26
C ILE A 385 2.23 -7.23 6.10
N VAL A 386 1.75 -8.03 5.13
CA VAL A 386 2.52 -8.33 3.90
C VAL A 386 2.82 -7.05 3.11
N ASN A 387 1.85 -6.15 2.97
CA ASN A 387 2.05 -4.88 2.28
C ASN A 387 3.07 -3.98 3.02
N LEU A 388 3.11 -4.04 4.36
CA LEU A 388 4.09 -3.30 5.17
C LEU A 388 5.51 -3.82 4.95
N PHE A 389 5.72 -5.13 4.90
CA PHE A 389 7.02 -5.72 4.60
C PHE A 389 7.56 -5.26 3.23
N MET A 390 6.68 -5.03 2.27
CA MET A 390 7.05 -4.66 0.90
C MET A 390 7.03 -3.14 0.65
N LYS A 391 6.80 -2.30 1.67
CA LYS A 391 6.55 -0.87 1.49
C LYS A 391 7.74 -0.06 0.95
N GLU A 392 8.96 -0.41 1.34
CA GLU A 392 10.22 0.22 0.86
C GLU A 392 11.00 -0.66 -0.13
N THR A 393 10.35 -1.70 -0.65
CA THR A 393 10.99 -2.60 -1.62
C THR A 393 11.24 -1.91 -2.96
N ASN A 394 12.12 -2.50 -3.76
CA ASN A 394 12.41 -2.05 -5.13
C ASN A 394 12.85 -3.25 -6.00
N SER A 395 13.11 -3.01 -7.29
CA SER A 395 13.48 -4.07 -8.24
C SER A 395 14.75 -4.84 -7.86
N GLU A 396 15.70 -4.26 -7.13
CA GLU A 396 16.91 -4.96 -6.70
C GLU A 396 16.68 -5.81 -5.44
N ARG A 397 15.79 -5.37 -4.55
CA ARG A 397 15.58 -5.98 -3.22
C ARG A 397 14.38 -6.92 -3.14
N ILE A 398 13.42 -6.83 -4.05
CA ILE A 398 12.12 -7.51 -3.91
C ILE A 398 12.22 -9.01 -3.64
N VAL A 399 13.12 -9.70 -4.34
CA VAL A 399 13.31 -11.15 -4.18
C VAL A 399 13.83 -11.47 -2.78
N ASP A 400 14.78 -10.67 -2.28
CA ASP A 400 15.38 -10.86 -0.97
C ASP A 400 14.43 -10.44 0.16
N ASP A 401 13.69 -9.34 -0.01
CA ASP A 401 12.68 -8.88 0.96
C ASP A 401 11.55 -9.94 1.10
N VAL A 402 11.07 -10.54 0.01
CA VAL A 402 10.10 -11.65 0.08
C VAL A 402 10.68 -12.86 0.80
N ARG A 403 11.94 -13.24 0.54
CA ARG A 403 12.59 -14.39 1.19
C ARG A 403 12.86 -14.17 2.67
N ASN A 404 13.28 -12.97 3.05
CA ASN A 404 13.71 -12.67 4.41
C ASN A 404 12.55 -12.28 5.33
N PHE A 405 11.48 -11.71 4.78
CA PHE A 405 10.39 -11.14 5.59
C PHE A 405 9.05 -11.82 5.34
N VAL A 406 8.60 -11.90 4.09
CA VAL A 406 7.26 -12.41 3.76
C VAL A 406 7.19 -13.92 3.97
N LEU A 407 8.09 -14.72 3.40
CA LEU A 407 8.04 -16.19 3.53
C LEU A 407 8.11 -16.65 5.01
N PRO A 408 9.02 -16.12 5.86
CA PRO A 408 9.04 -16.48 7.28
C PRO A 408 7.76 -16.08 8.01
N TYR A 409 7.14 -14.97 7.63
CA TYR A 409 5.84 -14.56 8.19
C TYR A 409 4.72 -15.53 7.78
N LEU A 410 4.65 -15.91 6.51
CA LEU A 410 3.67 -16.89 6.01
C LEU A 410 3.84 -18.26 6.67
N GLU A 411 5.07 -18.72 6.89
CA GLU A 411 5.35 -19.98 7.60
C GLU A 411 4.86 -19.96 9.05
N ARG A 412 4.99 -18.82 9.75
CA ARG A 412 4.40 -18.63 11.09
C ARG A 412 2.88 -18.61 11.04
N LEU A 413 2.29 -17.93 10.05
CA LEU A 413 0.83 -17.89 9.87
C LEU A 413 0.21 -19.27 9.68
N VAL A 414 0.88 -20.20 8.98
CA VAL A 414 0.40 -21.60 8.86
C VAL A 414 0.13 -22.21 10.24
N GLN A 415 1.03 -22.01 11.20
CA GLN A 415 0.87 -22.54 12.56
C GLN A 415 -0.22 -21.79 13.33
N ARG A 416 -0.28 -20.46 13.20
CA ARG A 416 -1.31 -19.61 13.83
C ARG A 416 -2.72 -19.98 13.38
N TRP A 417 -2.93 -20.13 12.06
CA TRP A 417 -4.22 -20.48 11.47
C TRP A 417 -4.66 -21.89 11.85
N ARG A 418 -3.73 -22.86 11.90
CA ARG A 418 -4.02 -24.21 12.42
C ARG A 418 -4.51 -24.20 13.86
N ARG A 419 -3.91 -23.40 14.75
CA ARG A 419 -4.40 -23.22 16.13
C ARG A 419 -5.81 -22.64 16.19
N LYS A 420 -6.19 -21.82 15.20
CA LYS A 420 -7.54 -21.23 15.05
C LYS A 420 -8.52 -22.07 14.21
N ASN A 421 -8.15 -23.27 13.77
CA ASN A 421 -8.93 -24.13 12.85
C ASN A 421 -9.23 -23.49 11.48
N ILE A 422 -8.32 -22.66 10.96
CA ILE A 422 -8.37 -22.08 9.61
C ILE A 422 -7.44 -22.91 8.71
N TYR A 423 -7.92 -23.31 7.53
CA TYR A 423 -7.22 -24.21 6.60
C TYR A 423 -6.97 -23.57 5.21
N ASP A 424 -6.90 -22.24 5.17
CA ASP A 424 -6.56 -21.50 3.96
C ASP A 424 -5.05 -21.55 3.69
N ASN A 425 -4.62 -21.15 2.48
CA ASN A 425 -3.23 -21.13 2.08
C ASN A 425 -2.62 -19.74 2.31
N PRO A 426 -1.68 -19.54 3.27
CA PRO A 426 -1.09 -18.22 3.50
C PRO A 426 -0.35 -17.65 2.29
N MET A 427 0.09 -18.50 1.34
CA MET A 427 0.68 -18.04 0.08
C MET A 427 -0.25 -17.12 -0.71
N ASP A 428 -1.57 -17.23 -0.50
CA ASP A 428 -2.56 -16.37 -1.15
C ASP A 428 -2.37 -14.88 -0.80
N LEU A 429 -1.77 -14.57 0.35
CA LEU A 429 -1.43 -13.18 0.71
C LEU A 429 -0.33 -12.59 -0.19
N LEU A 430 0.68 -13.41 -0.53
CA LEU A 430 1.72 -13.02 -1.48
C LEU A 430 1.16 -12.98 -2.90
N THR A 431 0.31 -13.94 -3.29
CA THR A 431 -0.28 -13.93 -4.63
C THR A 431 -1.20 -12.73 -4.85
N ASN A 432 -2.00 -12.35 -3.85
CA ASN A 432 -2.83 -11.15 -3.88
C ASN A 432 -1.98 -9.88 -3.98
N TYR A 433 -0.86 -9.81 -3.24
CA TYR A 433 0.08 -8.71 -3.36
C TYR A 433 0.66 -8.61 -4.78
N LEU A 434 1.13 -9.73 -5.36
CA LEU A 434 1.67 -9.78 -6.72
C LEU A 434 0.63 -9.36 -7.77
N LYS A 435 -0.62 -9.84 -7.64
CA LYS A 435 -1.74 -9.44 -8.51
C LYS A 435 -2.05 -7.96 -8.41
N TYR A 436 -2.00 -7.40 -7.20
CA TYR A 436 -2.23 -5.97 -6.97
C TYR A 436 -1.15 -5.10 -7.63
N ILE A 437 0.13 -5.43 -7.45
CA ILE A 437 1.24 -4.64 -8.01
C ILE A 437 1.45 -4.88 -9.51
N ALA A 438 1.00 -6.02 -10.06
CA ALA A 438 1.19 -6.37 -11.47
C ALA A 438 0.65 -5.29 -12.44
N LYS A 439 -0.31 -4.50 -11.98
CA LYS A 439 -0.88 -3.36 -12.72
C LYS A 439 0.18 -2.35 -13.18
N ASP A 440 1.09 -1.99 -12.27
CA ASP A 440 2.04 -0.87 -12.42
C ASP A 440 3.52 -1.34 -12.29
N HIS A 441 3.77 -2.56 -11.80
CA HIS A 441 5.12 -3.07 -11.52
C HIS A 441 5.29 -4.53 -11.98
N ILE A 442 5.00 -4.81 -13.26
CA ILE A 442 5.17 -6.17 -13.80
C ILE A 442 6.63 -6.67 -13.77
N GLU A 443 7.61 -5.78 -13.82
CA GLU A 443 9.04 -6.12 -13.62
C GLU A 443 9.27 -6.84 -12.29
N TRP A 444 8.61 -6.38 -11.23
CA TRP A 444 8.74 -6.93 -9.89
C TRP A 444 8.15 -8.34 -9.81
N CYS A 445 6.97 -8.54 -10.41
CA CYS A 445 6.38 -9.86 -10.57
C CYS A 445 7.33 -10.79 -11.34
N CYS A 446 7.91 -10.32 -12.45
CA CYS A 446 8.85 -11.09 -13.26
C CYS A 446 10.05 -11.61 -12.45
N LEU A 447 10.67 -10.78 -11.62
CA LEU A 447 11.79 -11.18 -10.77
C LEU A 447 11.40 -12.27 -9.76
N ILE A 448 10.19 -12.21 -9.21
CA ILE A 448 9.67 -13.24 -8.30
C ILE A 448 9.36 -14.56 -9.04
N MET A 449 8.83 -14.48 -10.26
CA MET A 449 8.60 -15.68 -11.08
C MET A 449 9.91 -16.35 -11.49
N GLU A 450 10.93 -15.57 -11.86
CA GLU A 450 12.28 -16.09 -12.14
C GLU A 450 12.93 -16.71 -10.90
N ALA A 451 12.76 -16.11 -9.73
CA ALA A 451 13.17 -16.70 -8.46
C ALA A 451 12.38 -17.95 -8.07
N SER A 452 11.33 -18.28 -8.83
CA SER A 452 10.48 -19.46 -8.68
C SER A 452 10.60 -20.43 -9.86
N HIS A 453 11.56 -20.22 -10.77
CA HIS A 453 11.69 -20.96 -12.02
C HIS A 453 11.74 -22.49 -11.79
N PRO A 454 11.05 -23.32 -12.61
CA PRO A 454 10.98 -24.78 -12.44
C PRO A 454 12.33 -25.52 -12.49
N VAL A 455 13.35 -24.92 -13.08
CA VAL A 455 14.73 -25.46 -13.09
C VAL A 455 15.40 -25.39 -11.71
N LEU A 456 14.96 -24.50 -10.83
CA LEU A 456 15.51 -24.35 -9.50
C LEU A 456 15.03 -25.48 -8.57
N PRO A 457 15.84 -25.91 -7.59
CA PRO A 457 15.38 -26.81 -6.51
C PRO A 457 14.24 -26.18 -5.72
N ILE A 458 13.26 -27.00 -5.29
CA ILE A 458 12.04 -26.54 -4.58
C ILE A 458 12.38 -25.68 -3.35
N GLU A 459 13.46 -25.99 -2.64
CA GLU A 459 13.92 -25.25 -1.44
C GLU A 459 14.35 -23.80 -1.74
N GLN A 460 14.76 -23.51 -2.98
CA GLN A 460 15.22 -22.18 -3.40
C GLN A 460 14.12 -21.32 -4.03
N ARG A 461 12.99 -21.94 -4.37
CA ARG A 461 11.86 -21.28 -5.02
C ARG A 461 11.02 -20.51 -4.01
N ILE A 462 10.56 -19.32 -4.41
CA ILE A 462 9.58 -18.55 -3.65
C ILE A 462 8.20 -19.20 -3.78
N ILE A 463 7.75 -19.41 -5.01
CA ILE A 463 6.53 -20.17 -5.32
C ILE A 463 6.91 -21.63 -5.55
N LYS A 464 6.52 -22.50 -4.62
CA LYS A 464 6.95 -23.92 -4.62
C LYS A 464 6.18 -24.79 -5.61
N TYR A 465 4.95 -24.43 -5.95
CA TYR A 465 4.04 -25.24 -6.76
C TYR A 465 3.94 -24.71 -8.18
N ASP A 466 4.19 -25.59 -9.15
CA ASP A 466 4.20 -25.30 -10.59
C ASP A 466 2.85 -24.78 -11.10
N LEU A 467 1.73 -25.38 -10.66
CA LEU A 467 0.38 -24.95 -11.05
C LEU A 467 0.09 -23.50 -10.61
N LEU A 468 0.43 -23.17 -9.37
CA LEU A 468 0.24 -21.83 -8.82
C LEU A 468 1.11 -20.79 -9.55
N LEU A 469 2.35 -21.17 -9.89
CA LEU A 469 3.25 -20.32 -10.66
C LEU A 469 2.67 -19.99 -12.04
N SER A 470 2.15 -21.00 -12.76
CA SER A 470 1.51 -20.81 -14.07
C SER A 470 0.31 -19.87 -14.00
N HIS A 471 -0.61 -20.08 -13.05
CA HIS A 471 -1.75 -19.17 -12.86
C HIS A 471 -1.30 -17.75 -12.56
N LEU A 472 -0.29 -17.56 -11.71
CA LEU A 472 0.20 -16.23 -11.37
C LEU A 472 0.87 -15.52 -12.55
N ILE A 473 1.62 -16.26 -13.38
CA ILE A 473 2.23 -15.70 -14.60
C ILE A 473 1.14 -15.18 -15.53
N VAL A 474 0.12 -15.99 -15.79
CA VAL A 474 -1.03 -15.61 -16.64
C VAL A 474 -1.77 -14.43 -16.03
N ASP A 475 -2.21 -14.52 -14.77
CA ASP A 475 -2.99 -13.49 -14.09
C ASP A 475 -2.25 -12.14 -14.05
N CYS A 476 -0.98 -12.13 -13.63
CA CYS A 476 -0.19 -10.90 -13.56
C CYS A 476 0.02 -10.28 -14.95
N SER A 477 0.21 -11.11 -15.98
CA SER A 477 0.39 -10.63 -17.35
C SER A 477 -0.86 -9.94 -17.90
N TYR A 478 -2.05 -10.47 -17.63
CA TYR A 478 -3.32 -9.85 -18.04
C TYR A 478 -3.72 -8.64 -17.19
N LEU A 479 -3.30 -8.57 -15.92
CA LEU A 479 -3.58 -7.43 -15.02
C LEU A 479 -2.70 -6.20 -15.30
N ASN A 480 -1.53 -6.38 -15.93
CA ASN A 480 -0.64 -5.27 -16.29
C ASN A 480 -1.34 -4.27 -17.22
N GLN A 481 -1.32 -2.98 -16.85
CA GLN A 481 -1.92 -1.89 -17.64
C GLN A 481 -0.89 -1.05 -18.39
N GLU A 482 0.40 -1.21 -18.07
CA GLU A 482 1.48 -0.46 -18.71
C GLU A 482 1.81 -1.00 -20.10
N GLU A 483 2.06 -0.09 -21.04
CA GLU A 483 2.53 -0.41 -22.40
C GLU A 483 4.04 -0.73 -22.40
N LYS A 484 4.50 -1.51 -23.40
CA LYS A 484 5.93 -1.81 -23.66
C LYS A 484 6.66 -2.67 -22.61
N ASN A 485 5.92 -3.45 -21.83
CA ASN A 485 6.50 -4.40 -20.86
C ASN A 485 6.67 -5.83 -21.39
N LEU A 486 6.62 -6.02 -22.72
CA LEU A 486 6.70 -7.32 -23.38
C LEU A 486 7.93 -8.14 -22.97
N GLN A 487 9.08 -7.50 -22.76
CA GLN A 487 10.31 -8.18 -22.32
C GLN A 487 10.14 -8.93 -20.99
N PHE A 488 9.37 -8.37 -20.05
CA PHE A 488 9.16 -8.97 -18.73
C PHE A 488 8.14 -10.10 -18.81
N ILE A 489 7.05 -9.88 -19.56
CA ILE A 489 6.03 -10.90 -19.82
C ILE A 489 6.66 -12.13 -20.50
N ARG A 490 7.55 -11.93 -21.48
CA ARG A 490 8.26 -13.04 -22.14
C ARG A 490 9.18 -13.80 -21.19
N ARG A 491 9.90 -13.11 -20.31
CA ARG A 491 10.71 -13.74 -19.27
C ARG A 491 9.85 -14.54 -18.30
N MET A 492 8.67 -14.03 -17.93
CA MET A 492 7.69 -14.75 -17.12
C MET A 492 7.14 -15.98 -17.85
N PHE A 493 6.78 -15.86 -19.13
CA PHE A 493 6.31 -17.00 -19.95
C PHE A 493 7.32 -18.15 -19.98
N ASN A 494 8.62 -17.83 -20.10
CA ASN A 494 9.68 -18.85 -20.06
C ASN A 494 9.79 -19.58 -18.70
N CYS A 495 9.19 -19.05 -17.64
CA CYS A 495 9.13 -19.69 -16.33
C CYS A 495 7.97 -20.70 -16.20
N ILE A 496 7.08 -20.79 -17.20
CA ILE A 496 5.96 -21.73 -17.20
C ILE A 496 6.52 -23.17 -17.35
N PRO A 497 6.25 -24.09 -16.42
CA PRO A 497 6.66 -25.48 -16.52
C PRO A 497 5.90 -26.21 -17.62
N ALA A 498 6.52 -27.22 -18.22
CA ALA A 498 5.82 -28.13 -19.13
C ALA A 498 4.79 -28.96 -18.34
N LEU A 499 3.51 -28.76 -18.65
CA LEU A 499 2.39 -29.46 -18.02
C LEU A 499 2.13 -30.81 -18.74
N ASP A 500 3.13 -31.70 -18.76
CA ASP A 500 2.99 -32.99 -19.44
C ASP A 500 1.85 -33.81 -18.82
N SER A 501 0.83 -34.17 -19.62
CA SER A 501 -0.35 -34.91 -19.14
C SER A 501 0.00 -36.28 -18.53
N GLU A 502 1.19 -36.82 -18.77
CA GLU A 502 1.67 -38.07 -18.14
C GLU A 502 2.06 -37.89 -16.67
N MET A 503 2.51 -36.71 -16.27
CA MET A 503 2.97 -36.44 -14.90
C MET A 503 1.81 -36.39 -13.88
N PHE A 504 0.58 -36.20 -14.36
CA PHE A 504 -0.61 -35.95 -13.53
C PHE A 504 -1.71 -37.01 -13.66
N LYS A 505 -1.42 -38.15 -14.31
CA LYS A 505 -2.38 -39.25 -14.51
C LYS A 505 -2.93 -39.84 -13.20
N ASP A 506 -2.17 -39.77 -12.12
CA ASP A 506 -2.54 -40.32 -10.81
C ASP A 506 -3.31 -39.30 -9.90
N MET A 507 -3.59 -38.09 -10.39
CA MET A 507 -4.31 -37.04 -9.66
C MET A 507 -5.83 -37.20 -9.74
N ASN A 508 -6.57 -36.60 -8.80
CA ASN A 508 -8.04 -36.64 -8.80
C ASN A 508 -8.63 -35.86 -10.00
N GLU A 509 -9.82 -36.27 -10.46
CA GLU A 509 -10.51 -35.70 -11.64
C GLU A 509 -10.62 -34.17 -11.63
N VAL A 510 -10.85 -33.55 -10.46
CA VAL A 510 -10.95 -32.08 -10.32
C VAL A 510 -9.64 -31.37 -10.69
N LEU A 511 -8.50 -31.90 -10.26
CA LEU A 511 -7.18 -31.33 -10.55
C LEU A 511 -6.78 -31.56 -12.00
N GLN A 512 -7.24 -32.65 -12.61
CA GLN A 512 -7.02 -32.90 -14.04
C GLN A 512 -7.78 -31.87 -14.88
N GLN A 513 -9.04 -31.60 -14.54
CA GLN A 513 -9.83 -30.57 -15.22
C GLN A 513 -9.19 -29.17 -15.05
N GLU A 514 -8.70 -28.83 -13.86
CA GLU A 514 -8.01 -27.56 -13.60
C GLU A 514 -6.74 -27.42 -14.46
N ILE A 515 -5.97 -28.50 -14.65
CA ILE A 515 -4.79 -28.52 -15.51
C ILE A 515 -5.17 -28.37 -16.99
N GLU A 516 -6.21 -29.06 -17.47
CA GLU A 516 -6.70 -28.93 -18.85
C GLU A 516 -7.19 -27.50 -19.13
N GLU A 517 -7.97 -26.92 -18.23
CA GLU A 517 -8.43 -25.53 -18.34
C GLU A 517 -7.26 -24.54 -18.32
N LEU A 518 -6.23 -24.81 -17.51
CA LEU A 518 -5.02 -23.99 -17.48
C LEU A 518 -4.21 -24.11 -18.77
N ASP A 519 -4.06 -25.30 -19.34
CA ASP A 519 -3.36 -25.54 -20.60
C ASP A 519 -4.03 -24.74 -21.73
N ASP A 520 -5.36 -24.81 -21.84
CA ASP A 520 -6.16 -24.00 -22.77
C ASP A 520 -6.00 -22.48 -22.55
N THR A 521 -5.76 -22.04 -21.31
CA THR A 521 -5.47 -20.62 -21.03
C THR A 521 -4.04 -20.23 -21.37
N ILE A 522 -3.08 -21.16 -21.24
CA ILE A 522 -1.67 -20.94 -21.60
C ILE A 522 -1.52 -20.89 -23.12
N ASP A 523 -2.20 -21.75 -23.86
CA ASP A 523 -2.22 -21.73 -25.32
C ASP A 523 -2.76 -20.39 -25.85
N ARG A 524 -3.90 -19.93 -25.31
CA ARG A 524 -4.44 -18.60 -25.63
C ARG A 524 -3.49 -17.46 -25.23
N PHE A 525 -2.78 -17.62 -24.11
CA PHE A 525 -1.80 -16.65 -23.68
C PHE A 525 -0.58 -16.60 -24.60
N ASP A 526 -0.12 -17.74 -25.14
CA ASP A 526 0.94 -17.82 -26.14
C ASP A 526 0.50 -17.15 -27.46
N ASP A 527 -0.72 -17.42 -27.93
CA ASP A 527 -1.30 -16.77 -29.11
C ASP A 527 -1.37 -15.24 -28.96
N HIS A 528 -1.80 -14.74 -27.79
CA HIS A 528 -1.81 -13.31 -27.49
C HIS A 528 -0.39 -12.72 -27.38
N LEU A 529 0.57 -13.47 -26.85
CA LEU A 529 1.96 -13.04 -26.74
C LEU A 529 2.62 -12.94 -28.13
N ALA A 530 2.43 -13.95 -28.98
CA ALA A 530 2.87 -13.96 -30.36
C ALA A 530 2.23 -12.80 -31.15
N SER A 531 0.95 -12.54 -30.94
CA SER A 531 0.25 -11.38 -31.50
C SER A 531 0.87 -10.07 -31.06
N LEU A 532 1.23 -9.93 -29.78
CA LEU A 532 1.87 -8.73 -29.25
C LEU A 532 3.29 -8.53 -29.82
N GLU A 533 4.06 -9.60 -30.00
CA GLU A 533 5.37 -9.57 -30.68
C GLU A 533 5.24 -9.09 -32.14
N LEU A 534 4.19 -9.51 -32.84
CA LEU A 534 3.88 -9.02 -34.20
C LEU A 534 3.54 -7.52 -34.19
N LEU A 535 2.71 -7.08 -33.25
CA LEU A 535 2.30 -5.67 -33.13
C LEU A 535 3.45 -4.74 -32.73
N GLU A 536 4.42 -5.23 -31.95
CA GLU A 536 5.61 -4.45 -31.56
C GLU A 536 6.42 -4.00 -32.78
N LYS A 537 6.46 -4.80 -33.87
CA LYS A 537 7.09 -4.41 -35.15
C LYS A 537 6.53 -3.09 -35.72
N TYR A 538 5.29 -2.74 -35.37
CA TYR A 538 4.57 -1.56 -35.83
C TYR A 538 4.46 -0.45 -34.78
N ASP A 539 5.25 -0.53 -33.69
CA ASP A 539 5.17 0.34 -32.50
C ASP A 539 3.76 0.37 -31.88
N ILE A 540 3.06 -0.76 -31.88
CA ILE A 540 1.75 -0.94 -31.24
C ILE A 540 1.91 -1.97 -30.13
N CYS A 541 1.84 -1.56 -28.88
CA CYS A 541 2.04 -2.44 -27.73
C CYS A 541 0.90 -2.30 -26.72
N PRO A 542 -0.33 -2.75 -27.06
CA PRO A 542 -1.43 -2.73 -26.12
C PRO A 542 -1.14 -3.65 -24.92
N PRO A 543 -1.70 -3.34 -23.73
CA PRO A 543 -1.67 -4.28 -22.61
C PRO A 543 -2.38 -5.58 -22.97
N LEU A 544 -1.95 -6.73 -22.40
CA LEU A 544 -2.57 -8.03 -22.72
C LEU A 544 -4.06 -8.11 -22.39
N GLY A 545 -4.51 -7.39 -21.34
CA GLY A 545 -5.92 -7.27 -21.01
C GLY A 545 -6.78 -6.74 -22.17
N TRP A 546 -6.19 -5.96 -23.09
CA TRP A 546 -6.88 -5.45 -24.28
C TRP A 546 -7.36 -6.57 -25.20
N PHE A 547 -6.65 -7.69 -25.33
CA PHE A 547 -7.08 -8.80 -26.20
C PHE A 547 -8.40 -9.42 -25.69
N ASN A 548 -8.56 -9.51 -24.36
CA ASN A 548 -9.82 -9.97 -23.75
C ASN A 548 -10.97 -8.98 -23.98
N GLU A 549 -10.69 -7.68 -24.01
CA GLU A 549 -11.67 -6.63 -24.35
C GLU A 549 -11.98 -6.55 -25.85
N ALA A 550 -11.05 -6.97 -26.69
CA ALA A 550 -11.19 -7.01 -28.15
C ALA A 550 -11.94 -8.26 -28.61
N SER A 551 -11.86 -9.36 -27.87
CA SER A 551 -12.64 -10.57 -28.12
C SER A 551 -14.14 -10.29 -27.95
N GLY A 552 -14.93 -10.53 -28.99
CA GLY A 552 -16.36 -10.20 -29.07
C GLY A 552 -16.65 -8.74 -29.44
N ASN A 553 -15.64 -7.92 -29.77
CA ASN A 553 -15.80 -6.51 -30.10
C ASN A 553 -15.15 -6.12 -31.44
N SER A 554 -15.92 -6.26 -32.51
CA SER A 554 -15.51 -5.88 -33.87
C SER A 554 -15.05 -4.41 -34.03
N GLU A 555 -15.51 -3.47 -33.19
CA GLU A 555 -15.08 -2.07 -33.27
C GLU A 555 -13.64 -1.88 -32.78
N ASN A 556 -13.28 -2.55 -31.68
CA ASN A 556 -11.92 -2.53 -31.13
C ASN A 556 -10.93 -3.17 -32.09
N GLN A 557 -11.28 -4.35 -32.64
CA GLN A 557 -10.48 -5.02 -33.65
C GLN A 557 -10.29 -4.15 -34.91
N ARG A 558 -11.35 -3.46 -35.37
CA ARG A 558 -11.27 -2.58 -36.54
C ARG A 558 -10.42 -1.35 -36.28
N SER A 559 -10.46 -0.81 -35.07
CA SER A 559 -9.56 0.26 -34.62
C SER A 559 -8.09 -0.16 -34.68
N LEU A 560 -7.77 -1.39 -34.25
CA LEU A 560 -6.41 -1.94 -34.39
C LEU A 560 -5.98 -2.06 -35.85
N LEU A 561 -6.85 -2.63 -36.71
CA LEU A 561 -6.59 -2.75 -38.15
C LEU A 561 -6.32 -1.38 -38.81
N LEU A 562 -7.10 -0.36 -38.45
CA LEU A 562 -6.89 1.02 -38.92
C LEU A 562 -5.59 1.64 -38.39
N LYS A 563 -5.18 1.34 -37.15
CA LYS A 563 -3.89 1.80 -36.61
C LYS A 563 -2.72 1.16 -37.34
N LEU A 564 -2.77 -0.15 -37.58
CA LEU A 564 -1.74 -0.90 -38.32
C LEU A 564 -1.54 -0.32 -39.72
N THR A 565 -2.63 -0.19 -40.47
CA THR A 565 -2.59 0.36 -41.84
C THR A 565 -2.10 1.80 -41.88
N ARG A 566 -2.51 2.66 -40.93
CA ARG A 566 -2.05 4.05 -40.85
C ARG A 566 -0.56 4.19 -40.53
N LYS A 567 -0.01 3.31 -39.69
CA LYS A 567 1.42 3.34 -39.32
C LYS A 567 2.31 3.18 -40.55
N ILE A 568 1.97 2.27 -41.45
CA ILE A 568 2.70 2.10 -42.71
C ILE A 568 2.46 3.29 -43.67
N SER A 569 1.23 3.80 -43.72
CA SER A 569 0.86 4.91 -44.63
C SER A 569 1.51 6.26 -44.28
N THR A 570 1.69 6.59 -42.99
CA THR A 570 2.06 7.95 -42.54
C THR A 570 3.52 8.33 -42.83
N ASP A 571 4.40 7.36 -43.08
CA ASP A 571 5.82 7.62 -43.37
C ASP A 571 6.09 8.00 -44.84
N VAL A 572 5.06 8.19 -45.68
CA VAL A 572 5.21 8.51 -47.12
C VAL A 572 4.92 9.98 -47.37
N ASP A 573 5.95 10.75 -47.72
CA ASP A 573 5.75 12.00 -48.44
C ASP A 573 5.44 11.67 -49.91
N LEU A 574 4.15 11.41 -50.20
CA LEU A 574 3.64 11.03 -51.53
C LEU A 574 4.09 12.01 -52.64
N SER A 575 4.51 13.22 -52.25
CA SER A 575 5.02 14.26 -53.14
C SER A 575 6.44 14.00 -53.69
N LYS A 576 7.23 13.09 -53.07
CA LYS A 576 8.67 12.93 -53.36
C LYS A 576 9.05 11.66 -54.13
N MET A 577 8.17 10.68 -54.25
CA MET A 577 8.44 9.43 -54.98
C MET A 577 7.68 9.39 -56.30
N THR A 578 8.32 8.87 -57.34
CA THR A 578 7.63 8.64 -58.62
C THR A 578 6.74 7.40 -58.53
N LEU A 579 5.68 7.39 -59.33
CA LEU A 579 4.73 6.26 -59.39
C LEU A 579 5.42 4.92 -59.72
N SER A 580 6.50 4.96 -60.52
CA SER A 580 7.32 3.80 -60.87
C SER A 580 8.16 3.27 -59.70
N GLU A 581 8.54 4.13 -58.75
CA GLU A 581 9.27 3.75 -57.55
C GLU A 581 8.31 3.18 -56.50
N MET A 582 7.13 3.79 -56.32
CA MET A 582 6.09 3.30 -55.43
C MET A 582 5.64 1.89 -55.82
N ASN A 583 5.39 1.64 -57.11
CA ASN A 583 4.90 0.35 -57.62
C ASN A 583 5.99 -0.68 -57.92
N ASN A 584 7.24 -0.47 -57.46
CA ASN A 584 8.32 -1.43 -57.69
C ASN A 584 8.31 -2.51 -56.59
N PRO A 585 8.24 -3.82 -56.92
CA PRO A 585 8.29 -4.90 -55.92
C PRO A 585 9.58 -4.92 -55.08
N LYS A 586 10.65 -4.28 -55.57
CA LYS A 586 11.92 -4.12 -54.81
C LYS A 586 11.90 -2.91 -53.88
N ASN A 587 10.84 -2.11 -53.89
CA ASN A 587 10.68 -1.01 -52.95
C ASN A 587 10.40 -1.59 -51.56
N LYS A 588 11.14 -1.09 -50.57
CA LYS A 588 10.97 -1.46 -49.17
C LYS A 588 9.51 -1.34 -48.71
N LYS A 589 8.81 -0.29 -49.14
CA LYS A 589 7.40 -0.08 -48.76
C LYS A 589 6.46 -1.08 -49.37
N TYR A 590 6.71 -1.51 -50.61
CA TYR A 590 5.94 -2.58 -51.24
C TYR A 590 6.02 -3.85 -50.39
N GLN A 591 7.24 -4.20 -49.97
CA GLN A 591 7.49 -5.35 -49.11
C GLN A 591 6.86 -5.19 -47.72
N GLU A 592 6.92 -4.01 -47.11
CA GLU A 592 6.27 -3.72 -45.82
C GLU A 592 4.73 -3.93 -45.88
N TRP A 593 4.08 -3.59 -47.00
CA TRP A 593 2.65 -3.85 -47.20
C TRP A 593 2.34 -5.33 -47.44
N GLU A 594 3.19 -6.05 -48.17
CA GLU A 594 3.05 -7.49 -48.38
C GLU A 594 3.19 -8.25 -47.04
N THR A 595 4.20 -7.92 -46.25
CA THR A 595 4.38 -8.50 -44.91
C THR A 595 3.24 -8.12 -43.96
N LEU A 596 2.66 -6.92 -44.09
CA LEU A 596 1.51 -6.53 -43.27
C LEU A 596 0.29 -7.41 -43.55
N TRP A 597 0.05 -7.78 -44.80
CA TRP A 597 -1.07 -8.66 -45.13
C TRP A 597 -0.89 -10.03 -44.47
N ASP A 598 0.31 -10.61 -44.57
CA ASP A 598 0.64 -11.87 -43.92
C ASP A 598 0.50 -11.77 -42.39
N ASP A 599 1.04 -10.71 -41.79
CA ASP A 599 0.91 -10.45 -40.34
C ASP A 599 -0.57 -10.28 -39.92
N ILE A 600 -1.43 -9.64 -40.74
CA ILE A 600 -2.88 -9.52 -40.47
C ILE A 600 -3.56 -10.89 -40.51
N LEU A 601 -3.19 -11.75 -41.47
CA LEU A 601 -3.71 -13.11 -41.53
C LEU A 601 -3.30 -13.92 -40.31
N THR A 602 -2.03 -13.81 -39.88
CA THR A 602 -1.54 -14.46 -38.66
C THR A 602 -2.26 -13.94 -37.41
N LEU A 603 -2.49 -12.62 -37.27
CA LEU A 603 -3.28 -12.05 -36.17
C LEU A 603 -4.72 -12.56 -36.15
N ARG A 604 -5.29 -12.85 -37.32
CA ARG A 604 -6.62 -13.46 -37.42
C ARG A 604 -6.61 -14.93 -37.03
N GLU A 605 -5.57 -15.67 -37.37
CA GLU A 605 -5.39 -17.07 -36.94
C GLU A 605 -5.29 -17.18 -35.42
N TYR A 606 -4.61 -16.24 -34.76
CA TYR A 606 -4.53 -16.13 -33.30
C TYR A 606 -5.80 -15.56 -32.62
N GLY A 607 -6.90 -15.35 -33.35
CA GLY A 607 -8.16 -14.89 -32.76
C GLY A 607 -8.23 -13.40 -32.40
N VAL A 608 -7.27 -12.57 -32.82
CA VAL A 608 -7.27 -11.12 -32.51
C VAL A 608 -8.17 -10.31 -33.45
N LEU A 609 -8.38 -10.80 -34.67
CA LEU A 609 -9.17 -10.16 -35.73
C LEU A 609 -10.28 -11.08 -36.28
N ASP A 610 -10.72 -12.06 -35.49
CA ASP A 610 -11.63 -13.13 -35.91
C ASP A 610 -13.11 -12.70 -36.03
N ASP A 611 -13.54 -11.73 -35.21
CA ASP A 611 -14.91 -11.18 -35.23
C ASP A 611 -15.21 -10.38 -36.49
N ILE A 612 -14.18 -9.85 -37.16
CA ILE A 612 -14.35 -9.14 -38.42
C ILE A 612 -14.34 -10.16 -39.57
N PRO A 613 -15.38 -10.18 -40.42
CA PRO A 613 -15.36 -11.01 -41.61
C PRO A 613 -14.13 -10.69 -42.46
N ILE A 614 -13.41 -11.72 -42.88
CA ILE A 614 -12.22 -11.59 -43.75
C ILE A 614 -12.44 -10.71 -44.99
N LYS A 615 -13.66 -10.71 -45.55
CA LYS A 615 -14.04 -9.84 -46.67
C LYS A 615 -14.03 -8.35 -46.28
N GLU A 616 -14.43 -8.01 -45.05
CA GLU A 616 -14.35 -6.64 -44.55
C GLU A 616 -12.90 -6.23 -44.25
N ILE A 617 -12.09 -7.13 -43.66
CA ILE A 617 -10.66 -6.90 -43.45
C ILE A 617 -9.97 -6.59 -44.77
N GLN A 618 -10.24 -7.40 -45.80
CA GLN A 618 -9.70 -7.19 -47.14
C GLN A 618 -10.18 -5.88 -47.77
N ALA A 619 -11.44 -5.51 -47.59
CA ALA A 619 -11.96 -4.24 -48.10
C ALA A 619 -11.28 -3.04 -47.42
N ASP A 620 -11.07 -3.09 -46.10
CA ASP A 620 -10.37 -2.06 -45.34
C ASP A 620 -8.87 -1.99 -45.72
N PHE A 621 -8.23 -3.14 -45.93
CA PHE A 621 -6.84 -3.23 -46.38
C PHE A 621 -6.67 -2.67 -47.80
N ILE A 622 -7.54 -3.03 -48.74
CA ILE A 622 -7.52 -2.46 -50.10
C ILE A 622 -7.76 -0.96 -50.06
N SER A 623 -8.71 -0.48 -49.25
CA SER A 623 -8.94 0.94 -49.04
C SER A 623 -7.67 1.65 -48.57
N ALA A 624 -6.97 1.06 -47.61
CA ALA A 624 -5.70 1.59 -47.11
C ALA A 624 -4.58 1.58 -48.16
N LEU A 625 -4.45 0.51 -48.96
CA LEU A 625 -3.49 0.43 -50.07
C LEU A 625 -3.73 1.53 -51.12
N LEU A 626 -5.01 1.73 -51.49
CA LEU A 626 -5.41 2.75 -52.47
C LEU A 626 -5.08 4.14 -51.95
N ASN A 627 -5.47 4.47 -50.72
CA ASN A 627 -5.17 5.76 -50.09
C ASN A 627 -3.66 5.95 -49.82
N GLY A 628 -2.91 4.86 -49.65
CA GLY A 628 -1.45 4.83 -49.56
C GLY A 628 -0.72 4.94 -50.90
N GLY A 629 -1.45 5.00 -52.03
CA GLY A 629 -0.90 5.13 -53.38
C GLY A 629 -0.25 3.84 -53.93
N GLN A 630 -0.48 2.69 -53.30
CA GLN A 630 0.10 1.39 -53.68
C GLN A 630 -0.76 0.67 -54.72
N PHE A 631 -0.95 1.30 -55.89
CA PHE A 631 -1.92 0.85 -56.89
C PHE A 631 -1.56 -0.49 -57.54
N ALA A 632 -0.27 -0.80 -57.72
CA ALA A 632 0.14 -2.10 -58.28
C ALA A 632 -0.16 -3.26 -57.32
N LEU A 633 0.11 -3.08 -56.03
CA LEU A 633 -0.20 -4.08 -55.01
C LEU A 633 -1.71 -4.22 -54.84
N ALA A 634 -2.46 -3.10 -54.77
CA ALA A 634 -3.92 -3.15 -54.75
C ALA A 634 -4.49 -3.92 -55.95
N LYS A 635 -3.95 -3.70 -57.15
CA LYS A 635 -4.33 -4.45 -58.35
C LYS A 635 -4.02 -5.93 -58.20
N GLN A 636 -2.84 -6.28 -57.70
CA GLN A 636 -2.48 -7.67 -57.41
C GLN A 636 -3.47 -8.27 -56.41
N THR A 637 -3.69 -7.67 -55.24
CA THR A 637 -4.60 -8.18 -54.20
C THR A 637 -6.05 -8.32 -54.68
N ILE A 638 -6.50 -7.48 -55.62
CA ILE A 638 -7.84 -7.56 -56.22
C ILE A 638 -7.96 -8.72 -57.23
N PHE A 639 -6.89 -9.00 -58.00
CA PHE A 639 -6.93 -9.91 -59.13
C PHE A 639 -6.16 -11.22 -58.92
N ASP A 640 -5.44 -11.39 -57.81
CA ASP A 640 -4.77 -12.65 -57.48
C ASP A 640 -5.85 -13.71 -57.21
N LYS A 641 -5.88 -14.72 -58.09
CA LYS A 641 -6.96 -15.72 -58.18
C LYS A 641 -6.60 -17.05 -57.54
N GLU A 642 -5.39 -17.17 -56.98
CA GLU A 642 -4.81 -18.49 -56.75
C GLU A 642 -5.08 -19.12 -55.38
N GLU A 643 -5.61 -18.43 -54.36
CA GLU A 643 -5.97 -19.14 -53.12
C GLU A 643 -7.12 -18.47 -52.32
N ASN A 644 -8.24 -19.22 -52.20
CA ASN A 644 -9.34 -19.10 -51.24
C ASN A 644 -10.44 -18.01 -51.42
N ASP A 645 -11.62 -18.32 -50.86
CA ASP A 645 -12.99 -17.78 -51.05
C ASP A 645 -13.25 -16.26 -50.80
N TYR A 646 -12.25 -15.41 -50.96
CA TYR A 646 -12.23 -14.00 -50.54
C TYR A 646 -12.36 -13.01 -51.72
N ILE A 647 -13.18 -13.33 -52.72
CA ILE A 647 -13.39 -12.41 -53.85
C ILE A 647 -14.41 -11.34 -53.43
N LEU A 648 -13.96 -10.08 -53.37
CA LEU A 648 -14.86 -8.94 -53.19
C LEU A 648 -15.74 -8.73 -54.43
N PRO A 649 -17.03 -8.39 -54.27
CA PRO A 649 -17.87 -8.01 -55.39
C PRO A 649 -17.28 -6.83 -56.17
N LEU A 650 -17.33 -6.87 -57.50
CA LEU A 650 -16.86 -5.79 -58.36
C LEU A 650 -17.49 -4.43 -58.02
N SER A 651 -18.75 -4.42 -57.57
CA SER A 651 -19.45 -3.21 -57.13
C SER A 651 -18.90 -2.60 -55.84
N MET A 652 -18.29 -3.41 -54.96
CA MET A 652 -17.62 -2.92 -53.75
C MET A 652 -16.24 -2.36 -54.10
N ILE A 653 -15.49 -3.07 -54.95
CA ILE A 653 -14.18 -2.62 -55.44
C ILE A 653 -14.32 -1.29 -56.19
N GLU A 654 -15.32 -1.16 -57.06
CA GLU A 654 -15.62 0.09 -57.79
C GLU A 654 -15.83 1.26 -56.81
N LYS A 655 -16.59 1.06 -55.73
CA LYS A 655 -16.82 2.09 -54.71
C LYS A 655 -15.53 2.46 -53.98
N LEU A 656 -14.70 1.49 -53.58
CA LEU A 656 -13.44 1.76 -52.89
C LEU A 656 -12.48 2.57 -53.77
N VAL A 657 -12.35 2.19 -55.05
CA VAL A 657 -11.51 2.89 -56.04
C VAL A 657 -12.00 4.32 -56.28
N ILE A 658 -13.32 4.51 -56.42
CA ILE A 658 -13.91 5.85 -56.58
C ILE A 658 -13.64 6.68 -55.32
N ASN A 659 -13.92 6.17 -54.12
CA ASN A 659 -13.72 6.92 -52.87
C ASN A 659 -12.25 7.35 -52.70
N ALA A 660 -11.29 6.45 -52.92
CA ALA A 660 -9.86 6.79 -52.84
C ALA A 660 -9.46 7.83 -53.89
N SER A 661 -9.95 7.70 -55.13
CA SER A 661 -9.73 8.70 -56.18
C SER A 661 -10.30 10.06 -55.80
N GLN A 662 -11.48 10.10 -55.17
CA GLN A 662 -12.11 11.33 -54.69
C GLN A 662 -11.29 11.98 -53.59
N GLU A 663 -10.75 11.20 -52.64
CA GLU A 663 -9.84 11.73 -51.61
C GLU A 663 -8.57 12.36 -52.20
N PHE A 664 -7.94 11.72 -53.18
CA PHE A 664 -6.78 12.31 -53.87
C PHE A 664 -7.13 13.57 -54.66
N PHE A 665 -8.28 13.58 -55.32
CA PHE A 665 -8.78 14.72 -56.06
C PHE A 665 -9.08 15.90 -55.13
N ASP A 666 -9.74 15.66 -54.01
CA ASP A 666 -10.18 16.70 -53.08
C ASP A 666 -9.00 17.32 -52.31
N ASN A 667 -7.94 16.53 -52.07
CA ASN A 667 -6.69 16.98 -51.46
C ASN A 667 -5.66 17.54 -52.46
N ALA A 668 -6.00 17.66 -53.75
CA ALA A 668 -5.05 18.13 -54.76
C ALA A 668 -4.81 19.65 -54.70
N GLU A 669 -3.53 20.05 -54.65
CA GLU A 669 -3.11 21.45 -54.68
C GLU A 669 -3.11 22.07 -56.09
N SER A 670 -3.08 21.22 -57.13
CA SER A 670 -3.07 21.65 -58.52
C SER A 670 -4.01 20.79 -59.35
N GLY A 671 -4.62 21.38 -60.38
CA GLY A 671 -5.50 20.66 -61.29
C GLY A 671 -4.79 19.82 -62.35
N SER A 672 -3.45 19.72 -62.36
CA SER A 672 -2.73 19.05 -63.44
C SER A 672 -2.85 17.53 -63.36
N SER A 673 -3.32 16.89 -64.42
CA SER A 673 -3.50 15.43 -64.47
C SER A 673 -2.20 14.62 -64.48
N ASN A 674 -1.05 15.27 -64.70
CA ASN A 674 0.25 14.61 -64.88
C ASN A 674 1.16 14.67 -63.65
N HIS A 675 0.78 15.42 -62.61
CA HIS A 675 1.61 15.59 -61.42
C HIS A 675 0.76 15.67 -60.14
N GLY A 676 1.39 15.32 -58.99
CA GLY A 676 0.76 15.43 -57.67
C GLY A 676 -0.46 14.53 -57.49
N SER A 677 -1.35 14.91 -56.58
CA SER A 677 -2.51 14.10 -56.19
C SER A 677 -3.51 13.87 -57.33
N MET A 678 -3.61 14.78 -58.31
CA MET A 678 -4.48 14.57 -59.48
C MET A 678 -4.00 13.44 -60.39
N MET A 679 -2.68 13.25 -60.52
CA MET A 679 -2.12 12.08 -61.19
C MET A 679 -2.45 10.80 -60.41
N LEU A 680 -2.31 10.81 -59.08
CA LEU A 680 -2.65 9.67 -58.23
C LEU A 680 -4.15 9.31 -58.33
N ALA A 681 -5.04 10.29 -58.33
CA ALA A 681 -6.48 10.08 -58.54
C ALA A 681 -6.75 9.40 -59.89
N ARG A 682 -6.09 9.87 -60.96
CA ARG A 682 -6.21 9.31 -62.31
C ARG A 682 -5.69 7.87 -62.39
N GLU A 683 -4.59 7.57 -61.73
CA GLU A 683 -3.99 6.22 -61.73
C GLU A 683 -4.80 5.25 -60.89
N CYS A 684 -5.37 5.70 -59.77
CA CYS A 684 -6.30 4.93 -58.94
C CYS A 684 -7.49 4.40 -59.76
N LEU A 685 -8.10 5.26 -60.60
CA LEU A 685 -9.22 4.90 -61.47
C LEU A 685 -8.84 3.92 -62.60
N GLN A 686 -7.56 3.78 -62.94
CA GLN A 686 -7.07 2.86 -63.99
C GLN A 686 -6.83 1.42 -63.50
N ILE A 687 -7.01 1.16 -62.20
CA ILE A 687 -6.78 -0.18 -61.61
C ILE A 687 -7.77 -1.20 -62.16
N ILE A 688 -9.04 -0.80 -62.30
CA ILE A 688 -10.17 -1.62 -62.75
C ILE A 688 -10.67 -1.18 -64.13
N ASP A 689 -11.47 -2.03 -64.77
CA ASP A 689 -12.03 -1.74 -66.10
C ASP A 689 -12.98 -0.53 -66.07
N LEU A 690 -13.04 0.20 -67.19
CA LEU A 690 -13.84 1.42 -67.35
C LEU A 690 -15.34 1.14 -67.20
N THR A 691 -15.89 1.47 -66.03
CA THR A 691 -17.33 1.56 -65.80
C THR A 691 -17.85 2.98 -66.08
N PRO A 692 -19.18 3.17 -66.25
CA PRO A 692 -19.75 4.51 -66.43
C PRO A 692 -19.39 5.49 -65.30
N ALA A 693 -19.41 5.03 -64.04
CA ALA A 693 -19.10 5.86 -62.87
C ALA A 693 -17.62 6.27 -62.83
N ILE A 694 -16.71 5.35 -63.15
CA ILE A 694 -15.26 5.64 -63.24
C ILE A 694 -14.97 6.62 -64.38
N LYS A 695 -15.66 6.45 -65.51
CA LYS A 695 -15.50 7.33 -66.67
C LYS A 695 -15.90 8.76 -66.32
N GLU A 696 -16.95 8.97 -65.53
CA GLU A 696 -17.36 10.30 -65.06
C GLU A 696 -16.30 10.96 -64.18
N GLU A 697 -15.69 10.22 -63.25
CA GLU A 697 -14.61 10.74 -62.41
C GLU A 697 -13.34 11.03 -63.24
N MET A 698 -13.01 10.18 -64.22
CA MET A 698 -11.92 10.42 -65.18
C MET A 698 -12.18 11.66 -66.06
N ASP A 699 -13.41 11.82 -66.55
CA ASP A 699 -13.80 12.99 -67.34
C ASP A 699 -13.72 14.27 -66.49
N LEU A 700 -14.07 14.21 -65.21
CA LEU A 700 -13.91 15.34 -64.29
C LEU A 700 -12.44 15.70 -64.05
N ILE A 701 -11.55 14.70 -63.89
CA ILE A 701 -10.10 14.92 -63.80
C ILE A 701 -9.56 15.61 -65.05
N ASP A 702 -9.93 15.10 -66.24
CA ASP A 702 -9.54 15.71 -67.52
C ASP A 702 -10.09 17.13 -67.65
N ALA A 703 -11.33 17.39 -67.21
CA ALA A 703 -11.92 18.72 -67.23
C ALA A 703 -11.15 19.71 -66.34
N VAL A 704 -10.75 19.29 -65.14
CA VAL A 704 -9.97 20.11 -64.21
C VAL A 704 -8.57 20.38 -64.75
N ASP A 705 -7.94 19.40 -65.41
CA ASP A 705 -6.65 19.60 -66.10
C ASP A 705 -6.75 20.65 -67.19
N ILE A 706 -7.79 20.58 -68.02
CA ILE A 706 -8.08 21.60 -69.03
C ILE A 706 -8.34 22.97 -68.37
N LEU A 707 -9.13 23.04 -67.29
CA LEU A 707 -9.40 24.29 -66.56
C LEU A 707 -8.13 24.92 -65.99
N SER A 708 -7.21 24.10 -65.47
CA SER A 708 -5.95 24.56 -64.87
C SER A 708 -5.05 25.31 -65.88
N GLN A 709 -5.14 24.98 -67.17
CA GLN A 709 -4.41 25.65 -68.25
C GLN A 709 -4.83 27.11 -68.43
N TYR A 710 -6.07 27.46 -68.08
CA TYR A 710 -6.62 28.83 -68.20
C TYR A 710 -6.27 29.73 -67.00
N LYS A 711 -5.60 29.20 -65.95
CA LYS A 711 -5.17 29.95 -64.75
C LYS A 711 -6.26 30.86 -64.15
N LEU A 712 -7.48 30.35 -64.09
CA LEU A 712 -8.64 31.08 -63.57
C LEU A 712 -8.43 31.44 -62.09
N LYS A 713 -8.81 32.67 -61.70
CA LYS A 713 -8.71 33.19 -60.34
C LYS A 713 -10.08 33.47 -59.75
N ILE A 714 -10.23 33.30 -58.44
CA ILE A 714 -11.45 33.65 -57.70
C ILE A 714 -11.52 35.18 -57.55
N LYS A 715 -12.71 35.80 -57.68
CA LYS A 715 -12.93 37.25 -57.53
C LYS A 715 -12.76 37.79 -56.09
N SER A 716 -12.24 37.00 -55.16
CA SER A 716 -11.86 37.48 -53.81
C SER A 716 -10.49 38.17 -53.87
N LYS A 717 -10.16 39.01 -52.88
CA LYS A 717 -8.96 39.88 -52.84
C LYS A 717 -7.59 39.16 -52.82
N SER A 718 -7.53 37.88 -53.18
CA SER A 718 -6.35 37.02 -53.13
C SER A 718 -6.19 36.25 -54.44
N ASP A 719 -4.97 36.22 -54.98
CA ASP A 719 -4.55 35.60 -56.24
C ASP A 719 -4.55 34.05 -56.21
N ILE A 720 -5.61 33.43 -55.69
CA ILE A 720 -5.68 31.98 -55.47
C ILE A 720 -6.23 31.29 -56.74
N PRO A 721 -5.54 30.27 -57.29
CA PRO A 721 -6.05 29.46 -58.40
C PRO A 721 -7.24 28.60 -57.94
N ILE A 722 -8.14 28.26 -58.87
CA ILE A 722 -9.26 27.37 -58.57
C ILE A 722 -8.73 25.98 -58.23
N LEU A 723 -9.05 25.50 -57.04
CA LEU A 723 -8.65 24.16 -56.57
C LEU A 723 -9.63 23.10 -57.09
N PRO A 724 -9.17 21.86 -57.34
CA PRO A 724 -10.03 20.76 -57.82
C PRO A 724 -11.30 20.54 -56.98
N ILE A 725 -11.18 20.51 -55.64
CA ILE A 725 -12.34 20.40 -54.73
C ILE A 725 -13.42 21.46 -54.96
N GLN A 726 -13.03 22.67 -55.35
CA GLN A 726 -13.97 23.77 -55.64
C GLN A 726 -14.77 23.51 -56.92
N VAL A 727 -14.18 22.81 -57.89
CA VAL A 727 -14.87 22.41 -59.13
C VAL A 727 -15.88 21.30 -58.84
N ARG A 728 -15.51 20.32 -58.00
CA ARG A 728 -16.39 19.20 -57.61
C ARG A 728 -17.63 19.70 -56.83
N MET A 729 -17.42 20.61 -55.87
CA MET A 729 -18.46 21.16 -54.99
C MET A 729 -19.35 22.23 -55.65
N CYS A 730 -19.01 22.69 -56.86
CA CYS A 730 -19.79 23.71 -57.56
C CYS A 730 -21.11 23.17 -58.10
N GLU A 731 -22.23 23.78 -57.68
CA GLU A 731 -23.58 23.39 -58.12
C GLU A 731 -23.78 23.61 -59.64
N ASN A 732 -23.33 24.76 -60.16
CA ASN A 732 -23.38 25.11 -61.58
C ASN A 732 -21.98 25.15 -62.20
N ARG A 733 -21.50 24.00 -62.66
CA ARG A 733 -20.16 23.87 -63.26
C ARG A 733 -19.98 24.64 -64.58
N LEU A 734 -21.06 25.11 -65.24
CA LEU A 734 -20.95 25.93 -66.45
C LEU A 734 -20.45 27.35 -66.18
N GLU A 735 -20.49 27.82 -64.93
CA GLU A 735 -19.89 29.11 -64.57
C GLU A 735 -18.38 29.16 -64.87
N PHE A 736 -17.69 28.01 -64.85
CA PHE A 736 -16.28 27.97 -65.22
C PHE A 736 -16.06 28.26 -66.71
N ILE A 737 -17.00 27.87 -67.58
CA ILE A 737 -16.98 28.22 -69.01
C ILE A 737 -17.16 29.73 -69.18
N GLU A 738 -18.11 30.33 -68.46
CA GLU A 738 -18.31 31.78 -68.48
C GLU A 738 -17.06 32.52 -68.00
N LYS A 739 -16.42 32.05 -66.91
CA LYS A 739 -15.17 32.64 -66.41
C LYS A 739 -14.01 32.51 -67.41
N ILE A 740 -13.89 31.41 -68.15
CA ILE A 740 -12.91 31.28 -69.23
C ILE A 740 -13.17 32.32 -70.32
N LEU A 741 -14.44 32.49 -70.71
CA LEU A 741 -14.83 33.42 -71.76
C LEU A 741 -14.71 34.89 -71.37
N GLN A 742 -14.66 35.21 -70.07
CA GLN A 742 -14.35 36.54 -69.53
C GLN A 742 -12.84 36.86 -69.51
N LEU A 743 -11.97 35.86 -69.72
CA LEU A 743 -10.54 36.11 -69.87
C LEU A 743 -10.30 36.82 -71.21
N ASP A 744 -9.35 37.76 -71.23
CA ASP A 744 -9.03 38.58 -72.40
C ASP A 744 -8.23 37.77 -73.44
N SER A 745 -8.82 36.68 -73.95
CA SER A 745 -8.22 35.71 -74.88
C SER A 745 -9.19 35.34 -76.02
N ASN A 746 -8.66 34.97 -77.19
CA ASN A 746 -9.46 34.51 -78.33
C ASN A 746 -9.98 33.06 -78.15
N ASP A 747 -10.14 32.56 -76.93
CA ASP A 747 -10.51 31.16 -76.68
C ASP A 747 -11.97 30.83 -77.06
N TYR A 748 -12.84 31.85 -77.17
CA TYR A 748 -14.19 31.71 -77.69
C TYR A 748 -14.23 31.12 -79.12
N THR A 749 -13.15 31.23 -79.91
CA THR A 749 -13.08 30.63 -81.25
C THR A 749 -12.87 29.11 -81.23
N LYS A 750 -12.52 28.53 -80.07
CA LYS A 750 -12.28 27.09 -79.89
C LYS A 750 -13.55 26.36 -79.42
N THR A 751 -14.65 26.53 -80.16
CA THR A 751 -15.98 25.99 -79.84
C THR A 751 -15.97 24.51 -79.51
N GLY A 752 -15.29 23.70 -80.32
CA GLY A 752 -15.19 22.26 -80.10
C GLY A 752 -14.57 21.91 -78.75
N LYS A 753 -13.53 22.64 -78.32
CA LYS A 753 -12.86 22.41 -77.02
C LYS A 753 -13.72 22.84 -75.84
N LEU A 754 -14.46 23.95 -75.96
CA LEU A 754 -15.35 24.43 -74.90
C LEU A 754 -16.58 23.53 -74.73
N ILE A 755 -17.13 23.02 -75.83
CA ILE A 755 -18.22 22.03 -75.78
C ILE A 755 -17.70 20.71 -75.18
N ASP A 756 -16.53 20.24 -75.59
CA ASP A 756 -15.92 19.03 -75.01
C ASP A 756 -15.63 19.20 -73.50
N LEU A 757 -15.11 20.36 -73.08
CA LEU A 757 -14.93 20.69 -71.67
C LEU A 757 -16.25 20.68 -70.90
N SER A 758 -17.32 21.27 -71.46
CA SER A 758 -18.63 21.27 -70.81
C SER A 758 -19.25 19.88 -70.70
N LYS A 759 -19.01 18.99 -71.69
CA LYS A 759 -19.38 17.57 -71.62
C LYS A 759 -18.67 16.87 -70.46
N LYS A 760 -17.36 17.07 -70.34
CA LYS A 760 -16.55 16.49 -69.27
C LYS A 760 -16.90 17.02 -67.87
N LEU A 761 -17.24 18.31 -67.75
CA LEU A 761 -17.64 18.92 -66.47
C LEU A 761 -19.00 18.42 -65.95
N LEU A 762 -19.96 18.23 -66.85
CA LEU A 762 -21.34 17.89 -66.50
C LEU A 762 -21.61 16.38 -66.51
N GLY A 763 -20.79 15.57 -67.20
CA GLY A 763 -20.97 14.12 -67.28
C GLY A 763 -22.37 13.76 -67.78
N GLN A 764 -23.10 12.94 -67.02
CA GLN A 764 -24.49 12.56 -67.34
C GLN A 764 -25.48 13.74 -67.40
N LYS A 765 -25.17 14.88 -66.77
CA LYS A 765 -26.03 16.07 -66.80
C LYS A 765 -25.91 16.85 -68.11
N PHE A 766 -24.94 16.52 -68.97
CA PHE A 766 -24.80 17.18 -70.27
C PHE A 766 -25.89 16.70 -71.23
N ASN A 767 -26.79 17.60 -71.59
CA ASN A 767 -27.82 17.38 -72.60
C ASN A 767 -27.73 18.46 -73.69
N ILE A 768 -28.61 18.37 -74.68
CA ILE A 768 -28.60 19.33 -75.81
C ILE A 768 -29.00 20.76 -75.38
N VAL A 769 -29.73 20.90 -74.28
CA VAL A 769 -30.09 22.19 -73.67
C VAL A 769 -28.84 22.88 -73.12
N GLU A 770 -28.01 22.16 -72.37
CA GLU A 770 -26.74 22.69 -71.85
C GLU A 770 -25.75 22.98 -72.97
N GLU A 771 -25.72 22.15 -74.03
CA GLU A 771 -24.94 22.46 -75.25
C GLU A 771 -25.35 23.80 -75.87
N ALA A 772 -26.66 24.08 -75.94
CA ALA A 772 -27.18 25.33 -76.45
C ALA A 772 -26.81 26.52 -75.54
N LYS A 773 -26.91 26.37 -74.21
CA LYS A 773 -26.47 27.41 -73.25
C LYS A 773 -24.98 27.73 -73.38
N VAL A 774 -24.13 26.71 -73.55
CA VAL A 774 -22.69 26.89 -73.78
C VAL A 774 -22.42 27.62 -75.10
N ARG A 775 -23.15 27.27 -76.18
CA ARG A 775 -23.09 28.02 -77.45
C ARG A 775 -23.53 29.47 -77.27
N VAL A 776 -24.55 29.72 -76.44
CA VAL A 776 -24.98 31.08 -76.11
C VAL A 776 -23.88 31.87 -75.40
N MET A 777 -23.21 31.26 -74.41
CA MET A 777 -22.06 31.88 -73.73
C MET A 777 -20.94 32.24 -74.71
N ILE A 778 -20.59 31.33 -75.62
CA ILE A 778 -19.57 31.57 -76.67
C ILE A 778 -19.99 32.72 -77.60
N GLY A 779 -21.25 32.75 -78.03
CA GLY A 779 -21.78 33.81 -78.88
C GLY A 779 -21.72 35.19 -78.20
N ASN A 780 -22.03 35.25 -76.91
CA ASN A 780 -21.94 36.48 -76.11
C ASN A 780 -20.49 36.97 -76.00
N ALA A 781 -19.54 36.06 -75.73
CA ALA A 781 -18.12 36.40 -75.68
C ALA A 781 -17.59 36.91 -77.03
N ALA A 782 -18.02 36.30 -78.14
CA ALA A 782 -17.65 36.75 -79.48
C ALA A 782 -18.14 38.18 -79.78
N ILE A 783 -19.30 38.57 -79.26
CA ILE A 783 -19.81 39.95 -79.33
C ILE A 783 -18.93 40.89 -78.52
N ASP A 784 -18.56 40.50 -77.30
CA ASP A 784 -17.72 41.30 -76.40
C ASP A 784 -16.33 41.57 -77.00
N HIS A 785 -15.75 40.58 -77.69
CA HIS A 785 -14.50 40.73 -78.46
C HIS A 785 -14.68 41.35 -79.86
N LYS A 786 -15.89 41.85 -80.21
CA LYS A 786 -16.23 42.49 -81.49
C LYS A 786 -16.07 41.58 -82.73
N ASN A 787 -16.08 40.26 -82.56
CA ASN A 787 -16.04 39.29 -83.66
C ASN A 787 -17.46 38.87 -84.08
N PHE A 788 -18.16 39.80 -84.73
CA PHE A 788 -19.58 39.64 -85.04
C PHE A 788 -19.89 38.56 -86.10
N ASN A 789 -18.96 38.31 -87.02
CA ASN A 789 -19.12 37.27 -88.05
C ASN A 789 -19.14 35.88 -87.39
N PHE A 790 -18.22 35.64 -86.46
CA PHE A 790 -18.18 34.41 -85.69
C PHE A 790 -19.41 34.26 -84.78
N ALA A 791 -19.84 35.33 -84.11
CA ALA A 791 -21.07 35.32 -83.32
C ALA A 791 -22.30 34.92 -84.16
N ASN A 792 -22.38 35.37 -85.43
CA ASN A 792 -23.45 34.97 -86.34
C ASN A 792 -23.36 33.49 -86.76
N GLU A 793 -22.16 32.96 -86.97
CA GLU A 793 -21.97 31.51 -87.23
C GLU A 793 -22.44 30.67 -86.04
N ILE A 794 -22.14 31.09 -84.81
CA ILE A 794 -22.65 30.43 -83.59
C ILE A 794 -24.18 30.50 -83.52
N CYS A 795 -24.78 31.65 -83.82
CA CYS A 795 -26.24 31.78 -83.83
C CYS A 795 -26.88 30.83 -84.86
N LYS A 796 -26.29 30.71 -86.06
CA LYS A 796 -26.75 29.73 -87.07
C LYS A 796 -26.59 28.28 -86.58
N SER A 797 -25.52 27.97 -85.86
CA SER A 797 -25.31 26.64 -85.27
C SER A 797 -26.35 26.28 -84.21
N ILE A 798 -26.89 27.26 -83.48
CA ILE A 798 -28.01 27.08 -82.53
C ILE A 798 -29.31 26.87 -83.30
N ILE A 799 -29.56 27.66 -84.34
CA ILE A 799 -30.77 27.54 -85.18
C ILE A 799 -30.85 26.18 -85.89
N SER A 800 -29.70 25.58 -86.24
CA SER A 800 -29.65 24.27 -86.89
C SER A 800 -29.93 23.07 -85.97
N ILE A 801 -30.12 23.28 -84.67
CA ILE A 801 -30.45 22.19 -83.74
C ILE A 801 -31.95 21.87 -83.88
N ASN A 802 -32.27 20.63 -84.26
CA ASN A 802 -33.64 20.18 -84.52
C ASN A 802 -34.35 19.54 -83.31
N GLU A 803 -33.73 19.57 -82.13
CA GLU A 803 -34.25 19.00 -80.89
C GLU A 803 -34.90 20.08 -80.00
N ASP A 804 -35.64 19.68 -78.97
CA ASP A 804 -36.30 20.63 -78.06
C ASP A 804 -35.27 21.28 -77.12
N ILE A 805 -35.15 22.61 -77.21
CA ILE A 805 -34.24 23.44 -76.41
C ILE A 805 -35.01 24.55 -75.68
N SER A 806 -36.30 24.33 -75.42
CA SER A 806 -37.19 25.35 -74.87
C SER A 806 -36.70 25.97 -73.56
N GLU A 807 -35.99 25.19 -72.72
CA GLU A 807 -35.40 25.66 -71.46
C GLU A 807 -34.24 26.66 -71.64
N ALA A 808 -33.53 26.66 -72.77
CA ALA A 808 -32.46 27.64 -73.06
C ALA A 808 -32.97 28.87 -73.84
N ASN A 809 -34.26 28.92 -74.17
CA ASN A 809 -34.84 29.98 -75.00
C ASN A 809 -34.57 31.37 -74.43
N ASP A 810 -34.64 31.53 -73.10
CA ASP A 810 -34.42 32.82 -72.44
C ASP A 810 -32.99 33.37 -72.66
N ASP A 811 -32.00 32.49 -72.77
CA ASP A 811 -30.62 32.86 -73.05
C ASP A 811 -30.39 33.07 -74.56
N ILE A 812 -31.02 32.25 -75.39
CA ILE A 812 -30.91 32.28 -76.85
C ILE A 812 -31.47 33.58 -77.44
N TRP A 813 -32.68 34.01 -77.05
CA TRP A 813 -33.26 35.24 -77.61
C TRP A 813 -32.45 36.47 -77.22
N LYS A 814 -31.89 36.50 -76.00
CA LYS A 814 -31.02 37.59 -75.53
C LYS A 814 -29.76 37.69 -76.38
N LEU A 815 -29.13 36.57 -76.72
CA LEU A 815 -27.97 36.56 -77.62
C LEU A 815 -28.33 37.08 -79.02
N PHE A 816 -29.39 36.54 -79.64
CA PHE A 816 -29.80 36.95 -80.98
C PHE A 816 -30.14 38.44 -81.03
N TYR A 817 -30.87 38.93 -80.02
CA TYR A 817 -31.19 40.34 -79.87
C TYR A 817 -29.94 41.20 -79.66
N ARG A 818 -29.00 40.76 -78.80
CA ARG A 818 -27.73 41.48 -78.54
C ARG A 818 -26.88 41.58 -79.80
N LEU A 819 -26.75 40.53 -80.60
CA LEU A 819 -25.99 40.59 -81.87
C LEU A 819 -26.67 41.51 -82.90
N ALA A 820 -27.99 41.42 -83.02
CA ALA A 820 -28.73 42.19 -84.02
C ALA A 820 -28.79 43.70 -83.70
N THR A 821 -28.86 44.06 -82.41
CA THR A 821 -28.90 45.46 -81.94
C THR A 821 -27.56 46.16 -81.93
N ASN A 822 -26.45 45.43 -82.08
CA ASN A 822 -25.12 46.02 -82.07
C ASN A 822 -24.88 46.92 -83.30
N PRO A 823 -24.56 48.21 -83.11
CA PRO A 823 -24.37 49.17 -84.22
C PRO A 823 -23.14 48.84 -85.07
N ASN A 824 -22.14 48.18 -84.48
CA ASN A 824 -20.87 47.85 -85.15
C ASN A 824 -20.94 46.62 -86.08
N TYR A 825 -22.07 45.91 -86.12
CA TYR A 825 -22.27 44.79 -87.03
C TYR A 825 -22.90 45.27 -88.35
N SER A 826 -22.20 45.10 -89.47
CA SER A 826 -22.56 45.72 -90.77
C SER A 826 -23.57 44.91 -91.62
N SER A 827 -23.80 43.64 -91.31
CA SER A 827 -24.65 42.76 -92.13
C SER A 827 -26.14 42.89 -91.80
N ILE A 828 -26.85 43.80 -92.49
CA ILE A 828 -28.29 44.06 -92.31
C ILE A 828 -29.14 42.81 -92.57
N SER A 829 -28.82 42.03 -93.62
CA SER A 829 -29.55 40.80 -93.95
C SER A 829 -29.46 39.73 -92.85
N SER A 830 -28.32 39.61 -92.18
CA SER A 830 -28.16 38.71 -91.04
C SER A 830 -28.86 39.24 -89.79
N LYS A 831 -28.89 40.56 -89.57
CA LYS A 831 -29.62 41.18 -88.45
C LYS A 831 -31.13 40.91 -88.50
N ILE A 832 -31.73 41.02 -89.68
CA ILE A 832 -33.17 40.74 -89.88
C ILE A 832 -33.47 39.26 -89.61
N GLY A 833 -32.65 38.35 -90.15
CA GLY A 833 -32.80 36.91 -89.88
C GLY A 833 -32.70 36.57 -88.40
N LEU A 834 -31.70 37.13 -87.70
CA LEU A 834 -31.52 36.92 -86.26
C LEU A 834 -32.68 37.48 -85.42
N ILE A 835 -33.24 38.63 -85.78
CA ILE A 835 -34.41 39.19 -85.09
C ILE A 835 -35.67 38.37 -85.34
N GLY A 836 -35.86 37.87 -86.56
CA GLY A 836 -36.94 36.93 -86.86
C GLY A 836 -36.88 35.69 -85.98
N HIS A 837 -35.67 35.12 -85.81
CA HIS A 837 -35.46 34.00 -84.90
C HIS A 837 -35.59 34.40 -83.42
N ALA A 838 -35.16 35.60 -83.02
CA ALA A 838 -35.36 36.10 -81.65
C ALA A 838 -36.85 36.25 -81.32
N LEU A 839 -37.68 36.72 -82.26
CA LEU A 839 -39.14 36.84 -82.10
C LEU A 839 -39.84 35.48 -81.95
N SER A 840 -39.30 34.42 -82.55
CA SER A 840 -39.86 33.06 -82.37
C SER A 840 -39.56 32.45 -80.99
N VAL A 841 -38.57 32.98 -80.27
CA VAL A 841 -38.01 32.36 -79.06
C VAL A 841 -38.19 33.23 -77.81
N CYS A 842 -38.41 34.55 -77.97
CA CYS A 842 -38.52 35.49 -76.85
C CYS A 842 -39.83 35.34 -76.04
N PRO A 843 -39.81 35.66 -74.74
CA PRO A 843 -41.01 35.67 -73.91
C PRO A 843 -42.00 36.75 -74.37
N PRO A 844 -43.32 36.54 -74.17
CA PRO A 844 -44.36 37.39 -74.74
C PRO A 844 -44.27 38.85 -74.30
N GLU A 845 -43.70 39.15 -73.14
CA GLU A 845 -43.54 40.52 -72.65
C GLU A 845 -42.53 41.34 -73.46
N ARG A 846 -41.60 40.70 -74.19
CA ARG A 846 -40.52 41.37 -74.93
C ARG A 846 -40.78 41.50 -76.43
N ILE A 847 -41.83 40.87 -76.95
CA ILE A 847 -42.16 40.87 -78.39
C ILE A 847 -42.37 42.29 -78.94
N SER A 848 -43.04 43.16 -78.19
CA SER A 848 -43.29 44.55 -78.61
C SER A 848 -42.00 45.34 -78.79
N ASP A 849 -41.04 45.15 -77.88
CA ASP A 849 -39.77 45.88 -77.85
C ASP A 849 -38.88 45.45 -79.03
N ILE A 850 -38.86 44.14 -79.33
CA ILE A 850 -38.08 43.57 -80.43
C ILE A 850 -38.70 43.92 -81.79
N LEU A 851 -40.04 43.92 -81.92
CA LEU A 851 -40.74 44.29 -83.16
C LEU A 851 -40.49 45.74 -83.59
N ILE A 852 -40.40 46.68 -82.64
CA ILE A 852 -40.06 48.08 -82.94
C ILE A 852 -38.66 48.16 -83.56
N PHE A 853 -37.72 47.36 -83.07
CA PHE A 853 -36.36 47.32 -83.59
C PHE A 853 -36.28 46.60 -84.95
N SER A 854 -37.04 45.51 -85.14
CA SER A 854 -37.19 44.81 -86.43
C SER A 854 -37.63 45.76 -87.55
N ARG A 855 -38.67 46.58 -87.28
CA ARG A 855 -39.20 47.55 -88.25
C ARG A 855 -38.20 48.66 -88.61
N LYS A 856 -37.33 49.05 -87.66
CA LYS A 856 -36.26 50.03 -87.93
C LYS A 856 -35.20 49.44 -88.86
N LEU A 857 -34.81 48.19 -88.64
CA LEU A 857 -33.82 47.51 -89.50
C LEU A 857 -34.35 47.16 -90.89
N GLU A 858 -35.63 46.80 -91.01
CA GLU A 858 -36.30 46.62 -92.30
C GLU A 858 -36.39 47.92 -93.11
N ALA A 859 -36.44 49.09 -92.45
CA ALA A 859 -36.43 50.40 -93.11
C ALA A 859 -35.01 50.88 -93.48
N GLU A 860 -33.96 50.31 -92.87
CA GLU A 860 -32.55 50.58 -93.19
C GLU A 860 -31.99 49.67 -94.30
N GLN A 861 -32.74 48.63 -94.68
CA GLN A 861 -32.47 47.73 -95.82
C GLN A 861 -32.87 48.38 -97.15
#